data_AF-A0A954CZQ9-F1
#
_entry.id   AF-A0A954CZQ9-F1
#
_cell.length_a   1.000
_cell.length_b   1.000
_cell.length_c   1.000
_cell.angle_alpha   90.00
_cell.angle_beta   90.00
_cell.angle_gamma   90.00
#
_symmetry.space_group_name_H-M   'P 1'
#
loop_
_entity.id
_entity.type
_entity.pdbx_description
1 polymer ?
#
loop_
_entity_poly.entity_id
_entity_poly.type
_entity_poly.pdbx_seq_one_letter_code
_entity_poly.pdbx_strand_id
1 'polypeptide(L)'
;MQNPTRALRPFALLLATTPAWAQTPVLDIRTPTGVQNHSNPGTPVLLGGAVLFAAEGAHGRELYRSDGTAQGTQLLRDINPGAGHSNPQDLVVVGNQVFFTADVPGLGRELWRTDGTAAGTRLVKDINPGEALGRIGWPTAFQGRLWFAADDGTNGAELWSSDGTEAGTTRIDIYPGSAASAPAYLTVAGGVLYFSARDSSAGNELWKTLGSAASTQVVLDVTGAAQPENLAPLGNRVVYTALGSGGRELWLSDGTAAGTAMLKDIQPGSGSSSPSLLTTAGSKVFFVADDGTSGPELWVTDGSAAGTVLTRDIRVGSTGASIREIAVLNGVAFFDAHDGSSGAELWRSDGTTTGTVLVRDINSGSGSSAPNGLTVFGSRLAFSAYDSTSGYELWWTDGTAAGTQQIADVEPGVTSSSPQNMLAVGPALWFVARTGPLGIEPWLSDGTAQNTFPVLDIFPPEGNSAPAELTAFAGRVWFAATGNTIGREPWLSDGTPNGTVPVDLVNGVGGASPESLVEFQGKLFFAGSGSGGRELYVSDGTVAGTQLFKDLRPGISSSTPHELAVAGGRLFFAAFVDGSGTELWVSDGTPAGTQLLKDIYPGANSSFPRNLTALGDKLIFTAGHPTYGEELWVSDGTAAGTVLVKDLNPGTGTSFPSNLVVAGGMVFLSATDGADGGELYRTDGTSAGTYRVLDIWPGGASSNVEMLTPLNTQVFFTARTPGAGTELWASDGTAAGTRMVKDIVPGSGSASLSHLAAAGKLFFFAYDAQHGDELWVSDGTAAGTNLVVDLAPGPRYGAVRQRLFAFGSSSCVFTGSDGGDGLQLWRSDGTAAGTVQLGRFGTRQGVGAVSVDEMILDGTTLYFSADDGVLGQELWTASLLGTKLAFASTFGVGCPGTGDKVPQIHVDNLPRIGSSNFRIEVQNARPAAPATFYLAVAPSAIYLSKCWVYLQTPLFFGFGGTTDGAGVLGATLPIPNDPLLLGAQVFGQFAVIDRPNGAWFGDAALTDAVRIVVGQ
;
A
#
# COMPACT_ATOMS: atom_id res chain seq x y z
N MET A 1 -23.27 61.24 44.25
CA MET A 1 -23.15 60.72 42.87
C MET A 1 -22.75 59.25 42.97
N GLN A 2 -23.27 58.38 42.11
CA GLN A 2 -23.26 56.93 42.31
C GLN A 2 -22.19 56.21 41.49
N ASN A 3 -21.66 55.10 42.02
CA ASN A 3 -20.96 54.06 41.25
C ASN A 3 -21.96 53.00 40.75
N PRO A 4 -21.74 52.42 39.56
CA PRO A 4 -22.34 51.15 39.16
C PRO A 4 -21.30 50.06 38.87
N THR A 5 -21.68 48.78 39.03
CA THR A 5 -21.19 47.65 38.20
C THR A 5 -22.01 46.38 38.44
N ARG A 6 -22.64 45.85 37.39
CA ARG A 6 -23.10 44.45 37.30
C ARG A 6 -23.18 44.05 35.81
N ALA A 7 -22.93 42.77 35.53
CA ALA A 7 -22.61 42.23 34.19
C ALA A 7 -23.81 42.00 33.25
N LEU A 8 -23.52 41.80 31.95
CA LEU A 8 -24.21 40.93 30.96
C LEU A 8 -23.42 40.87 29.60
N ARG A 9 -23.82 39.98 28.66
CA ARG A 9 -23.20 39.69 27.32
C ARG A 9 -24.12 40.23 26.16
N PRO A 10 -23.94 40.00 24.81
CA PRO A 10 -23.11 39.01 24.07
C PRO A 10 -22.38 39.46 22.75
N PHE A 11 -21.54 38.55 22.21
CA PHE A 11 -21.24 38.21 20.79
C PHE A 11 -20.71 39.20 19.70
N ALA A 12 -19.96 38.60 18.74
CA ALA A 12 -19.60 39.03 17.36
C ALA A 12 -18.59 40.20 17.22
N LEU A 13 -17.81 40.38 16.13
CA LEU A 13 -17.68 39.70 14.82
C LEU A 13 -16.22 39.86 14.33
N LEU A 14 -15.59 38.85 13.71
CA LEU A 14 -14.24 38.99 13.10
C LEU A 14 -14.33 38.87 11.57
N LEU A 15 -14.04 39.94 10.85
CA LEU A 15 -13.90 39.94 9.38
C LEU A 15 -12.42 39.72 9.02
N ALA A 16 -12.12 38.60 8.36
CA ALA A 16 -10.80 38.31 7.81
C ALA A 16 -10.79 38.60 6.29
N THR A 17 -9.90 39.47 5.85
CA THR A 17 -9.59 39.68 4.42
C THR A 17 -8.40 38.81 4.01
N THR A 18 -8.50 38.15 2.88
CA THR A 18 -7.64 37.02 2.49
C THR A 18 -6.63 37.44 1.39
N PRO A 19 -5.41 36.88 1.38
CA PRO A 19 -4.52 36.92 0.23
C PRO A 19 -4.82 35.74 -0.72
N ALA A 20 -4.49 35.87 -2.00
CA ALA A 20 -4.77 34.85 -3.03
C ALA A 20 -3.56 33.94 -3.28
N TRP A 21 -3.82 32.65 -3.55
CA TRP A 21 -2.81 31.67 -3.96
C TRP A 21 -3.09 31.21 -5.39
N ALA A 22 -2.17 31.52 -6.31
CA ALA A 22 -2.08 30.82 -7.58
C ALA A 22 -0.84 29.92 -7.49
N GLN A 23 -1.03 28.61 -7.64
CA GLN A 23 0.07 27.65 -7.78
C GLN A 23 -0.03 27.00 -9.15
N THR A 24 1.11 26.88 -9.81
CA THR A 24 1.24 26.26 -11.13
C THR A 24 2.02 24.95 -11.03
N PRO A 25 1.72 23.98 -11.91
CA PRO A 25 2.60 22.89 -12.28
C PRO A 25 4.11 23.17 -12.36
N VAL A 26 4.96 22.16 -12.10
CA VAL A 26 6.38 22.07 -12.50
C VAL A 26 6.82 20.71 -13.07
N LEU A 27 7.52 20.71 -14.22
CA LEU A 27 8.07 19.54 -14.97
C LEU A 27 6.99 18.74 -15.74
N ASP A 28 7.24 18.17 -16.96
CA ASP A 28 7.89 16.98 -17.67
C ASP A 28 7.28 15.50 -17.81
N ILE A 29 5.96 15.32 -18.15
CA ILE A 29 5.11 14.16 -18.60
C ILE A 29 4.82 13.86 -20.11
N ARG A 30 4.26 14.76 -20.93
CA ARG A 30 4.34 14.64 -22.41
C ARG A 30 4.09 15.98 -23.04
N THR A 31 4.48 16.12 -24.31
CA THR A 31 4.41 17.40 -25.03
C THR A 31 3.03 18.00 -24.77
N PRO A 32 2.93 19.23 -24.22
CA PRO A 32 1.71 19.73 -23.58
C PRO A 32 0.67 20.13 -24.63
N THR A 33 0.07 19.12 -25.27
CA THR A 33 -0.68 19.27 -26.53
C THR A 33 -2.18 19.08 -26.39
N GLY A 34 -2.67 18.65 -25.21
CA GLY A 34 -4.10 18.59 -24.87
C GLY A 34 -4.78 17.33 -25.42
N VAL A 35 -5.92 16.89 -24.89
CA VAL A 35 -6.95 17.52 -24.03
C VAL A 35 -7.45 16.47 -23.05
N GLN A 36 -7.97 16.79 -21.85
CA GLN A 36 -7.42 16.11 -20.66
C GLN A 36 -5.95 16.50 -20.68
N ASN A 37 -5.67 17.81 -20.56
CA ASN A 37 -4.31 18.39 -20.73
C ASN A 37 -3.46 18.08 -19.48
N HIS A 38 -3.75 16.93 -18.90
CA HIS A 38 -3.74 16.54 -17.51
C HIS A 38 -4.40 15.15 -17.40
N SER A 39 -3.95 14.28 -16.48
CA SER A 39 -4.38 12.85 -16.34
C SER A 39 -3.76 12.23 -15.05
N ASN A 40 -4.35 11.19 -14.37
CA ASN A 40 -3.88 8.59 -13.13
C ASN A 40 -2.54 8.01 -12.44
N PRO A 41 -2.35 7.88 -11.10
CA PRO A 41 -1.25 7.10 -10.53
C PRO A 41 -1.66 5.73 -9.96
N GLY A 42 -0.79 5.07 -9.18
CA GLY A 42 -1.13 3.83 -8.45
C GLY A 42 -0.15 3.27 -7.43
N THR A 43 -0.53 2.08 -6.97
CA THR A 43 0.11 1.13 -6.05
C THR A 43 1.62 1.21 -6.24
N PRO A 44 2.39 1.25 -5.14
CA PRO A 44 3.83 0.95 -5.23
C PRO A 44 4.47 0.24 -3.98
N VAL A 45 5.75 -0.22 -4.03
CA VAL A 45 6.67 -0.55 -2.87
C VAL A 45 8.13 -0.12 -3.14
N LEU A 46 8.96 0.05 -2.09
CA LEU A 46 10.23 0.82 -2.11
C LEU A 46 11.52 0.10 -2.54
N LEU A 47 12.45 0.84 -3.18
CA LEU A 47 13.85 0.41 -3.32
C LEU A 47 14.85 1.57 -3.42
N GLY A 48 16.08 1.35 -2.93
CA GLY A 48 17.25 2.16 -3.27
C GLY A 48 17.28 3.60 -2.75
N GLY A 49 16.34 3.99 -1.88
CA GLY A 49 16.17 5.39 -1.43
C GLY A 49 15.62 6.30 -2.52
N ALA A 50 14.77 5.75 -3.39
CA ALA A 50 14.18 6.46 -4.50
C ALA A 50 12.75 5.95 -4.77
N VAL A 51 12.05 6.67 -5.64
CA VAL A 51 10.60 6.92 -5.55
C VAL A 51 9.86 6.52 -6.82
N LEU A 52 8.56 6.27 -6.61
CA LEU A 52 7.71 5.32 -7.29
C LEU A 52 6.26 5.53 -6.85
N PHE A 53 5.35 4.66 -7.28
CA PHE A 53 4.35 4.86 -8.32
C PHE A 53 4.84 4.23 -9.63
N ALA A 54 4.19 4.17 -10.80
CA ALA A 54 2.78 4.20 -11.14
C ALA A 54 2.13 5.56 -11.53
N ALA A 55 2.27 6.10 -12.77
CA ALA A 55 1.35 7.12 -13.37
C ALA A 55 1.42 7.32 -14.90
N GLU A 56 0.87 8.36 -15.55
CA GLU A 56 0.58 8.36 -16.99
C GLU A 56 1.36 9.37 -17.94
N GLY A 57 1.48 9.18 -19.29
CA GLY A 57 2.23 10.00 -20.31
C GLY A 57 2.30 9.58 -21.85
N ALA A 58 3.49 9.45 -22.52
CA ALA A 58 3.72 9.58 -24.00
C ALA A 58 3.58 8.43 -25.10
N HIS A 59 4.41 7.37 -25.19
CA HIS A 59 4.57 6.44 -26.35
C HIS A 59 4.26 4.96 -26.08
N GLY A 60 3.13 4.73 -25.44
CA GLY A 60 2.93 3.57 -24.56
C GLY A 60 2.37 4.07 -23.26
N ARG A 61 2.60 3.33 -22.19
CA ARG A 61 2.06 3.62 -20.86
C ARG A 61 2.71 2.88 -19.69
N GLU A 62 3.67 3.35 -18.84
CA GLU A 62 4.90 2.50 -18.50
C GLU A 62 5.71 2.23 -17.18
N LEU A 63 7.03 1.89 -17.21
CA LEU A 63 7.95 1.91 -16.03
C LEU A 63 9.13 2.95 -16.06
N TYR A 64 9.23 3.90 -15.09
CA TYR A 64 10.13 5.10 -15.13
C TYR A 64 11.18 5.18 -14.00
N ARG A 65 11.50 6.35 -13.41
CA ARG A 65 12.34 6.67 -12.20
C ARG A 65 11.71 7.85 -11.47
N SER A 66 11.69 7.92 -10.13
CA SER A 66 11.54 9.18 -9.34
C SER A 66 12.52 9.19 -8.16
N ASP A 67 12.79 10.35 -7.55
CA ASP A 67 13.56 10.45 -6.28
C ASP A 67 13.09 11.53 -5.31
N GLY A 68 11.88 12.03 -5.49
CA GLY A 68 11.42 13.22 -4.77
C GLY A 68 11.68 14.53 -5.53
N THR A 69 12.29 14.51 -6.71
CA THR A 69 12.52 15.71 -7.52
C THR A 69 12.14 15.54 -8.98
N ALA A 70 11.62 16.61 -9.58
CA ALA A 70 11.29 16.72 -10.99
C ALA A 70 12.42 16.29 -11.97
N GLN A 71 13.70 16.44 -11.62
CA GLN A 71 14.81 16.05 -12.51
C GLN A 71 15.29 14.62 -12.30
N GLY A 72 15.11 14.07 -11.09
CA GLY A 72 15.40 12.69 -10.75
C GLY A 72 14.35 11.69 -11.23
N THR A 73 13.60 12.12 -12.25
CA THR A 73 12.26 11.72 -12.61
C THR A 73 12.35 11.50 -14.13
N GLN A 74 12.50 10.22 -14.55
CA GLN A 74 12.94 9.80 -15.91
C GLN A 74 12.84 8.28 -16.27
N LEU A 75 12.69 7.94 -17.56
CA LEU A 75 12.48 6.58 -18.12
C LEU A 75 13.51 5.54 -17.73
N LEU A 76 13.02 4.33 -17.45
CA LEU A 76 13.80 3.10 -17.37
C LEU A 76 13.99 2.51 -18.77
N ARG A 77 13.16 1.54 -19.18
CA ARG A 77 13.06 1.06 -20.57
C ARG A 77 11.65 1.21 -21.09
N ASP A 78 11.51 1.83 -22.28
CA ASP A 78 10.76 1.35 -23.46
C ASP A 78 10.78 -0.20 -23.54
N ILE A 79 10.08 -1.00 -22.71
CA ILE A 79 10.02 -2.48 -22.65
C ILE A 79 10.08 -3.17 -24.04
N ASN A 80 9.78 -2.44 -25.13
CA ASN A 80 8.62 -2.34 -26.03
C ASN A 80 9.02 -0.96 -26.65
N PRO A 81 9.35 -0.73 -27.95
CA PRO A 81 9.63 0.63 -28.47
C PRO A 81 8.71 1.15 -29.62
N GLY A 82 7.82 2.11 -29.36
CA GLY A 82 6.84 2.61 -30.38
C GLY A 82 5.65 3.48 -29.91
N ALA A 83 4.50 2.83 -29.67
CA ALA A 83 3.19 3.31 -29.22
C ALA A 83 2.34 2.33 -28.30
N GLY A 84 1.90 1.11 -28.70
CA GLY A 84 1.11 0.05 -27.96
C GLY A 84 1.67 -0.74 -26.75
N HIS A 85 0.98 -1.84 -26.33
CA HIS A 85 0.10 -2.06 -25.13
C HIS A 85 0.15 -3.02 -23.85
N SER A 86 1.02 -3.05 -22.80
CA SER A 86 1.28 -4.14 -21.78
C SER A 86 1.28 -4.25 -20.16
N ASN A 87 0.68 -3.46 -19.23
CA ASN A 87 0.40 -3.63 -17.74
C ASN A 87 1.21 -4.27 -16.50
N PRO A 88 1.51 -3.47 -15.41
CA PRO A 88 1.81 -3.77 -13.97
C PRO A 88 0.72 -3.78 -12.83
N GLN A 89 1.05 -4.19 -11.58
CA GLN A 89 0.30 -4.57 -10.33
C GLN A 89 1.27 -4.80 -9.10
N ASP A 90 0.83 -5.41 -7.98
CA ASP A 90 1.49 -6.12 -6.82
C ASP A 90 2.85 -5.79 -6.07
N LEU A 91 3.97 -5.30 -6.66
CA LEU A 91 5.42 -5.35 -6.23
C LEU A 91 5.80 -5.37 -4.72
N VAL A 92 6.95 -6.01 -4.41
CA VAL A 92 7.12 -6.82 -3.18
C VAL A 92 8.57 -7.01 -2.67
N VAL A 93 9.18 -5.93 -2.17
CA VAL A 93 10.61 -5.73 -1.80
C VAL A 93 11.44 -6.94 -1.32
N VAL A 94 12.47 -7.30 -2.09
CA VAL A 94 13.49 -8.29 -1.67
C VAL A 94 14.91 -7.85 -1.96
N GLY A 95 15.70 -7.73 -0.90
CA GLY A 95 17.10 -7.33 -0.99
C GLY A 95 17.24 -5.91 -1.51
N ASN A 96 17.79 -5.76 -2.72
CA ASN A 96 18.11 -4.45 -3.32
C ASN A 96 17.64 -4.36 -4.79
N GLN A 97 16.67 -5.19 -5.18
CA GLN A 97 16.41 -5.53 -6.58
C GLN A 97 14.96 -6.07 -6.70
N VAL A 98 14.39 -6.05 -7.91
CA VAL A 98 12.99 -6.39 -8.25
C VAL A 98 12.78 -7.66 -9.04
N PHE A 99 11.54 -8.14 -9.01
CA PHE A 99 10.93 -9.10 -9.91
C PHE A 99 9.42 -8.60 -10.06
N PHE A 100 8.67 -8.85 -11.15
CA PHE A 100 7.30 -8.36 -11.48
C PHE A 100 6.60 -9.02 -12.71
N THR A 101 5.71 -8.38 -13.50
CA THR A 101 5.00 -8.75 -14.76
C THR A 101 4.48 -7.58 -15.68
N ALA A 102 4.58 -7.71 -17.01
CA ALA A 102 4.05 -6.84 -18.11
C ALA A 102 4.32 -7.44 -19.54
N ASP A 103 3.42 -7.32 -20.52
CA ASP A 103 3.42 -7.98 -21.84
C ASP A 103 4.10 -7.22 -23.03
N VAL A 104 3.92 -7.71 -24.26
CA VAL A 104 4.53 -7.38 -25.59
C VAL A 104 3.49 -8.04 -26.63
N PRO A 105 3.47 -8.01 -28.00
CA PRO A 105 2.41 -8.66 -28.82
C PRO A 105 2.20 -10.18 -28.69
N GLY A 106 3.16 -11.03 -29.07
CA GLY A 106 3.17 -12.49 -28.84
C GLY A 106 4.59 -13.08 -28.67
N LEU A 107 5.01 -13.66 -27.52
CA LEU A 107 6.28 -14.36 -27.13
C LEU A 107 6.88 -13.83 -25.74
N GLY A 108 6.41 -13.74 -24.45
CA GLY A 108 5.19 -13.77 -23.58
C GLY A 108 5.22 -14.01 -22.06
N ARG A 109 4.15 -14.69 -21.60
CA ARG A 109 3.28 -14.58 -20.40
C ARG A 109 3.89 -14.50 -19.01
N GLU A 110 5.16 -14.13 -18.74
CA GLU A 110 5.74 -13.98 -17.36
C GLU A 110 7.20 -13.37 -17.25
N LEU A 111 7.87 -13.39 -16.08
CA LEU A 111 8.98 -12.52 -15.57
C LEU A 111 10.58 -12.66 -15.82
N TRP A 112 11.40 -11.53 -15.85
CA TRP A 112 12.68 -10.94 -16.53
C TRP A 112 14.09 -10.58 -15.75
N ARG A 113 14.90 -9.43 -15.84
CA ARG A 113 16.12 -9.07 -14.90
C ARG A 113 16.81 -7.60 -14.60
N THR A 114 16.27 -6.35 -14.40
CA THR A 114 17.05 -5.08 -13.93
C THR A 114 16.97 -4.45 -12.47
N ASP A 115 17.90 -3.63 -11.93
CA ASP A 115 18.10 -3.35 -10.45
C ASP A 115 17.95 -1.91 -9.90
N GLY A 116 17.74 -0.93 -10.77
CA GLY A 116 18.01 0.49 -10.49
C GLY A 116 17.92 1.35 -11.75
N THR A 117 18.10 0.68 -12.89
CA THR A 117 19.07 1.16 -13.84
C THR A 117 18.77 0.72 -15.27
N ALA A 118 19.51 1.40 -16.14
CA ALA A 118 19.89 1.04 -17.48
C ALA A 118 20.22 -0.45 -17.81
N ALA A 119 20.68 -1.29 -16.87
CA ALA A 119 21.57 -2.42 -17.23
C ALA A 119 21.37 -3.81 -16.55
N GLY A 120 20.15 -4.34 -16.50
CA GLY A 120 19.73 -5.65 -16.01
C GLY A 120 20.03 -6.97 -16.76
N THR A 121 20.26 -7.02 -18.09
CA THR A 121 20.08 -8.23 -18.95
C THR A 121 20.80 -9.52 -18.55
N ARG A 122 20.17 -10.40 -17.77
CA ARG A 122 20.68 -11.77 -17.59
C ARG A 122 19.65 -12.89 -17.34
N LEU A 123 18.46 -12.61 -16.75
CA LEU A 123 17.41 -13.53 -16.23
C LEU A 123 17.93 -14.90 -15.73
N VAL A 124 17.02 -15.83 -15.49
CA VAL A 124 17.17 -17.21 -14.99
C VAL A 124 16.02 -18.07 -15.54
N LYS A 125 14.83 -17.46 -15.75
CA LYS A 125 13.57 -18.12 -16.08
C LYS A 125 12.74 -17.51 -17.22
N ASP A 126 12.49 -18.38 -18.19
CA ASP A 126 11.30 -18.44 -19.02
C ASP A 126 10.80 -19.92 -19.08
N ILE A 127 9.53 -20.25 -19.31
CA ILE A 127 8.74 -21.46 -18.94
C ILE A 127 8.15 -22.35 -20.06
N ASN A 128 6.95 -22.03 -20.57
CA ASN A 128 5.90 -22.75 -21.32
C ASN A 128 5.67 -22.16 -22.72
N PRO A 129 6.37 -22.67 -23.73
CA PRO A 129 6.19 -21.94 -25.51
C PRO A 129 4.72 -21.45 -25.90
N GLY A 130 4.49 -20.17 -26.25
CA GLY A 130 3.19 -19.64 -26.76
C GLY A 130 2.20 -18.88 -25.85
N GLU A 131 1.00 -18.49 -26.40
CA GLU A 131 -0.10 -17.43 -26.19
C GLU A 131 -1.09 -17.32 -24.96
N ALA A 132 -2.39 -17.69 -25.04
CA ALA A 132 -3.53 -17.46 -24.10
C ALA A 132 -3.75 -18.46 -22.89
N LEU A 133 -4.80 -18.30 -22.06
CA LEU A 133 -4.76 -18.61 -20.60
C LEU A 133 -4.69 -20.06 -20.06
N GLY A 134 -3.95 -20.41 -18.98
CA GLY A 134 -2.99 -19.63 -18.15
C GLY A 134 -3.47 -19.00 -16.83
N ARG A 135 -2.73 -19.16 -15.70
CA ARG A 135 -3.08 -18.68 -14.32
C ARG A 135 -1.87 -18.73 -13.35
N ILE A 136 -1.75 -17.80 -12.38
CA ILE A 136 -0.68 -17.70 -11.32
C ILE A 136 -1.30 -17.27 -9.95
N GLY A 137 -0.51 -16.77 -8.98
CA GLY A 137 -0.92 -16.43 -7.60
C GLY A 137 0.07 -15.61 -6.74
N TRP A 138 -0.51 -14.69 -5.94
CA TRP A 138 -0.11 -13.47 -5.20
C TRP A 138 1.01 -13.45 -4.12
N PRO A 139 1.38 -12.33 -3.42
CA PRO A 139 2.84 -12.07 -3.19
C PRO A 139 3.49 -11.82 -1.82
N THR A 140 4.72 -12.33 -1.51
CA THR A 140 5.61 -11.75 -0.43
C THR A 140 7.08 -12.22 -0.22
N ALA A 141 7.99 -11.30 0.14
CA ALA A 141 9.43 -11.45 0.45
C ALA A 141 9.90 -12.46 1.54
N PHE A 142 11.04 -13.18 1.34
CA PHE A 142 11.88 -13.81 2.41
C PHE A 142 13.24 -14.42 1.94
N GLN A 143 14.21 -14.59 2.88
CA GLN A 143 15.62 -15.07 2.72
C GLN A 143 16.28 -14.55 1.43
N GLY A 144 15.90 -13.34 1.04
CA GLY A 144 16.50 -12.63 -0.06
C GLY A 144 16.34 -13.28 -1.43
N ARG A 145 15.20 -13.87 -1.84
CA ARG A 145 14.75 -14.22 -3.25
C ARG A 145 13.25 -14.68 -3.20
N LEU A 146 12.65 -15.38 -4.20
CA LEU A 146 11.17 -15.43 -4.51
C LEU A 146 10.45 -16.80 -4.71
N TRP A 147 9.71 -17.43 -3.78
CA TRP A 147 8.91 -18.68 -3.95
C TRP A 147 7.45 -18.47 -4.42
N PHE A 148 6.81 -19.25 -5.32
CA PHE A 148 5.40 -18.96 -5.73
C PHE A 148 4.48 -20.01 -6.32
N ALA A 149 3.26 -19.53 -6.63
CA ALA A 149 2.43 -19.98 -7.73
C ALA A 149 3.27 -20.36 -8.91
N ALA A 150 2.93 -21.52 -9.43
CA ALA A 150 3.41 -21.88 -10.71
C ALA A 150 2.45 -22.73 -11.56
N ASP A 151 2.69 -22.68 -12.87
CA ASP A 151 1.96 -23.37 -13.96
C ASP A 151 2.98 -23.85 -15.02
N ASP A 152 3.00 -25.14 -15.36
CA ASP A 152 3.89 -25.78 -16.35
C ASP A 152 3.22 -25.99 -17.70
N GLY A 153 1.95 -26.36 -17.64
CA GLY A 153 1.35 -27.45 -18.40
C GLY A 153 2.09 -28.74 -18.74
N THR A 154 3.37 -29.03 -18.41
CA THR A 154 3.99 -30.36 -18.61
C THR A 154 4.32 -31.07 -17.32
N ASN A 155 4.99 -30.38 -16.40
CA ASN A 155 5.31 -30.88 -15.08
C ASN A 155 4.63 -30.11 -13.93
N GLY A 156 3.29 -29.93 -14.10
CA GLY A 156 2.14 -29.93 -13.17
C GLY A 156 2.22 -29.43 -11.75
N ALA A 157 1.08 -29.19 -11.12
CA ALA A 157 0.94 -28.14 -10.12
C ALA A 157 1.71 -28.21 -8.81
N GLU A 158 2.74 -29.05 -8.77
CA GLU A 158 3.93 -29.18 -7.94
C GLU A 158 4.43 -27.90 -7.22
N LEU A 159 5.73 -27.61 -7.06
CA LEU A 159 6.18 -26.26 -6.64
C LEU A 159 7.69 -26.00 -6.79
N TRP A 160 8.05 -24.85 -7.36
CA TRP A 160 9.34 -24.07 -7.47
C TRP A 160 9.79 -22.64 -6.64
N SER A 161 11.13 -22.75 -7.23
CA SER A 161 12.55 -22.14 -7.06
C SER A 161 13.57 -21.80 -8.20
N SER A 162 14.27 -20.64 -8.11
CA SER A 162 15.51 -20.19 -8.80
C SER A 162 16.63 -19.71 -7.86
N ASP A 163 17.89 -20.14 -8.03
CA ASP A 163 19.03 -19.65 -7.23
C ASP A 163 19.74 -18.42 -7.85
N GLY A 164 20.57 -18.53 -8.89
CA GLY A 164 20.93 -17.33 -9.67
C GLY A 164 22.12 -17.39 -10.65
N THR A 165 22.78 -18.54 -10.86
CA THR A 165 24.10 -18.66 -11.52
C THR A 165 24.38 -19.94 -12.35
N GLU A 166 23.50 -20.95 -12.37
CA GLU A 166 23.76 -22.33 -12.88
C GLU A 166 24.76 -23.11 -11.99
N ALA A 167 24.38 -23.30 -10.73
CA ALA A 167 25.02 -24.16 -9.73
C ALA A 167 24.07 -25.23 -9.14
N GLY A 168 22.77 -25.11 -9.39
CA GLY A 168 21.67 -25.94 -8.91
C GLY A 168 20.39 -25.09 -8.91
N THR A 169 19.32 -25.40 -9.66
CA THR A 169 18.98 -26.65 -10.35
C THR A 169 17.52 -27.08 -10.12
N THR A 170 16.63 -26.21 -9.60
CA THR A 170 15.94 -26.59 -8.36
C THR A 170 14.51 -27.16 -8.45
N ARG A 171 14.21 -28.11 -9.37
CA ARG A 171 12.83 -28.64 -9.56
C ARG A 171 12.30 -29.17 -8.24
N ILE A 172 11.00 -29.02 -8.01
CA ILE A 172 10.35 -29.58 -6.82
C ILE A 172 8.90 -29.93 -7.10
N ASP A 173 8.54 -31.11 -6.60
CA ASP A 173 7.63 -32.06 -7.22
C ASP A 173 6.80 -32.80 -6.12
N ILE A 174 5.64 -32.27 -5.67
CA ILE A 174 4.76 -32.72 -4.56
C ILE A 174 4.17 -34.09 -4.81
N TYR A 175 3.11 -34.19 -5.59
CA TYR A 175 2.53 -35.50 -5.91
C TYR A 175 3.38 -36.10 -7.01
N PRO A 176 3.72 -37.40 -7.00
CA PRO A 176 4.27 -38.06 -8.18
C PRO A 176 3.22 -38.55 -9.20
N GLY A 177 3.45 -38.34 -10.50
CA GLY A 177 2.41 -38.45 -11.53
C GLY A 177 2.49 -37.38 -12.64
N SER A 178 1.34 -36.84 -13.08
CA SER A 178 1.26 -35.66 -13.96
C SER A 178 0.01 -34.76 -13.83
N ALA A 179 0.13 -33.44 -13.74
CA ALA A 179 -0.81 -32.37 -13.34
C ALA A 179 -0.78 -31.90 -11.86
N ALA A 180 -1.92 -31.65 -11.19
CA ALA A 180 -2.19 -30.64 -10.12
C ALA A 180 -1.74 -30.64 -8.62
N SER A 181 -1.11 -29.55 -8.09
CA SER A 181 -1.14 -29.04 -6.67
C SER A 181 -1.36 -27.53 -6.37
N ALA A 182 -1.09 -26.67 -7.34
CA ALA A 182 -1.43 -25.28 -7.67
C ALA A 182 -1.32 -24.13 -6.65
N PRO A 183 -0.87 -22.92 -7.06
CA PRO A 183 -0.40 -21.96 -6.08
C PRO A 183 -1.41 -21.43 -4.99
N ALA A 184 -1.13 -21.20 -3.68
CA ALA A 184 -1.92 -20.42 -2.63
C ALA A 184 -1.30 -20.24 -1.17
N TYR A 185 -0.47 -19.23 -0.98
CA TYR A 185 -0.21 -18.35 0.18
C TYR A 185 0.22 -18.85 1.57
N LEU A 186 0.80 -17.93 2.38
CA LEU A 186 1.40 -17.99 3.75
C LEU A 186 2.33 -16.78 3.97
N THR A 187 2.54 -16.16 5.15
CA THR A 187 3.30 -14.86 5.07
C THR A 187 4.16 -14.28 6.24
N VAL A 188 5.27 -13.60 5.85
CA VAL A 188 6.54 -13.19 6.57
C VAL A 188 6.69 -13.68 8.01
N ALA A 189 7.67 -14.51 8.39
CA ALA A 189 7.59 -15.14 9.72
C ALA A 189 8.82 -15.96 10.21
N GLY A 190 9.35 -15.68 11.41
CA GLY A 190 9.98 -16.68 12.30
C GLY A 190 11.33 -17.32 11.88
N GLY A 191 11.77 -17.10 10.65
CA GLY A 191 13.03 -17.59 10.09
C GLY A 191 12.99 -19.06 9.67
N VAL A 192 12.50 -19.94 10.55
CA VAL A 192 12.14 -21.32 10.21
C VAL A 192 10.68 -21.33 9.73
N LEU A 193 10.34 -22.30 8.87
CA LEU A 193 9.06 -22.43 8.18
C LEU A 193 8.57 -23.89 8.08
N TYR A 194 7.38 -24.01 7.50
CA TYR A 194 6.18 -24.74 7.82
C TYR A 194 5.27 -24.56 6.59
N PHE A 195 4.47 -25.55 6.22
CA PHE A 195 4.03 -25.68 4.84
C PHE A 195 2.58 -26.21 4.77
N SER A 196 2.15 -26.78 3.65
CA SER A 196 0.92 -27.56 3.52
C SER A 196 1.22 -28.92 2.89
N ALA A 197 0.26 -29.65 2.28
CA ALA A 197 0.51 -30.85 1.46
C ALA A 197 -0.74 -31.61 1.01
N ARG A 198 -1.00 -31.74 -0.30
CA ARG A 198 -1.45 -32.97 -0.99
C ARG A 198 -0.29 -33.96 -1.18
N ASP A 199 -0.27 -34.67 -2.31
CA ASP A 199 0.54 -35.86 -2.71
C ASP A 199 -0.25 -37.18 -2.54
N SER A 200 0.29 -38.29 -2.06
CA SER A 200 -0.26 -39.62 -2.27
C SER A 200 -0.54 -40.40 -0.97
N SER A 201 -0.12 -39.92 0.21
CA SER A 201 -0.39 -40.50 1.54
C SER A 201 -1.85 -40.55 2.03
N ALA A 202 -2.65 -39.46 2.02
CA ALA A 202 -3.98 -39.42 2.65
C ALA A 202 -4.90 -38.19 2.35
N GLY A 203 -4.37 -36.96 2.20
CA GLY A 203 -5.11 -35.69 1.89
C GLY A 203 -4.48 -34.43 2.53
N ASN A 204 -4.96 -33.21 2.23
CA ASN A 204 -4.38 -31.90 2.62
C ASN A 204 -3.60 -31.83 3.95
N GLU A 205 -2.59 -30.95 4.06
CA GLU A 205 -2.48 -29.91 5.11
C GLU A 205 -1.07 -29.35 5.45
N LEU A 206 0.08 -30.09 5.43
CA LEU A 206 1.31 -29.66 6.20
C LEU A 206 2.74 -30.29 6.08
N TRP A 207 3.82 -29.50 5.80
CA TRP A 207 5.28 -29.91 5.86
C TRP A 207 6.30 -28.84 6.49
N LYS A 208 7.57 -29.04 7.00
CA LYS A 208 8.49 -27.91 7.54
C LYS A 208 9.78 -27.46 6.77
N THR A 209 10.84 -26.94 7.42
CA THR A 209 11.99 -26.28 6.73
C THR A 209 13.37 -26.28 7.42
N LEU A 210 14.42 -26.15 6.58
CA LEU A 210 15.50 -25.15 6.55
C LEU A 210 15.94 -24.94 5.06
N GLY A 211 15.64 -23.79 4.43
CA GLY A 211 16.03 -23.34 3.07
C GLY A 211 15.66 -24.15 1.81
N SER A 212 15.54 -25.47 1.93
CA SER A 212 16.27 -26.31 0.97
C SER A 212 15.89 -27.79 0.91
N ALA A 213 16.45 -28.39 -0.16
CA ALA A 213 16.62 -29.80 -0.53
C ALA A 213 17.07 -30.71 0.65
N ALA A 214 16.13 -31.04 1.54
CA ALA A 214 16.31 -31.80 2.78
C ALA A 214 15.08 -31.79 3.69
N SER A 215 14.30 -30.70 3.68
CA SER A 215 13.70 -30.19 4.93
C SER A 215 12.19 -30.07 5.03
N THR A 216 11.46 -30.14 3.93
CA THR A 216 9.99 -30.21 3.98
C THR A 216 9.58 -31.58 4.46
N GLN A 217 8.66 -31.58 5.43
CA GLN A 217 8.24 -32.77 6.17
C GLN A 217 6.90 -32.59 6.90
N VAL A 218 5.95 -33.48 6.65
CA VAL A 218 5.05 -34.09 7.65
C VAL A 218 5.82 -34.61 8.88
N VAL A 219 5.15 -35.06 9.95
CA VAL A 219 5.65 -36.13 10.85
C VAL A 219 4.54 -37.08 11.34
N LEU A 220 3.41 -36.58 11.86
CA LEU A 220 2.25 -37.40 12.30
C LEU A 220 0.88 -36.88 11.82
N ASP A 221 0.24 -37.64 10.94
CA ASP A 221 -1.10 -37.54 10.32
C ASP A 221 -2.25 -37.66 11.38
N VAL A 222 -3.53 -37.86 10.98
CA VAL A 222 -4.54 -38.69 11.68
C VAL A 222 -5.68 -39.08 10.72
N THR A 223 -6.68 -38.21 10.50
CA THR A 223 -7.97 -38.54 9.83
C THR A 223 -8.89 -37.33 9.66
N GLY A 224 -9.65 -37.34 8.55
CA GLY A 224 -10.77 -36.45 8.27
C GLY A 224 -10.53 -34.97 8.54
N ALA A 225 -9.29 -34.48 8.49
CA ALA A 225 -8.93 -33.16 8.99
C ALA A 225 -7.49 -33.12 9.53
N ALA A 226 -6.70 -32.07 9.31
CA ALA A 226 -7.04 -30.67 9.54
C ALA A 226 -6.43 -29.73 8.49
N GLN A 227 -7.27 -29.44 7.50
CA GLN A 227 -7.05 -28.74 6.24
C GLN A 227 -6.38 -27.34 6.35
N PRO A 228 -6.11 -26.64 5.24
CA PRO A 228 -5.76 -25.22 5.25
C PRO A 228 -6.51 -24.32 4.20
N GLU A 229 -7.11 -23.20 4.61
CA GLU A 229 -7.47 -21.99 3.80
C GLU A 229 -6.73 -20.80 4.49
N ASN A 230 -6.49 -19.61 3.97
CA ASN A 230 -6.49 -18.34 4.79
C ASN A 230 -5.34 -17.85 5.76
N LEU A 231 -4.04 -18.27 5.77
CA LEU A 231 -2.88 -17.84 6.63
C LEU A 231 -2.74 -16.36 7.11
N ALA A 232 -1.91 -16.13 8.15
CA ALA A 232 -1.74 -14.85 8.87
C ALA A 232 -0.80 -14.97 10.14
N PRO A 233 0.25 -14.19 10.51
CA PRO A 233 1.26 -14.31 11.63
C PRO A 233 1.08 -14.50 13.17
N LEU A 234 2.19 -14.86 13.85
CA LEU A 234 2.53 -14.53 15.25
C LEU A 234 4.01 -14.74 15.62
N GLY A 235 4.86 -13.71 15.77
CA GLY A 235 6.17 -13.80 16.49
C GLY A 235 7.10 -14.99 16.14
N ASN A 236 6.86 -16.16 16.77
CA ASN A 236 7.40 -17.49 16.42
C ASN A 236 6.38 -18.68 16.43
N ARG A 237 5.05 -18.44 16.52
CA ARG A 237 3.93 -19.42 16.74
C ARG A 237 2.64 -19.03 15.98
N VAL A 238 1.47 -19.67 16.21
CA VAL A 238 0.30 -19.57 15.27
C VAL A 238 -1.08 -20.03 15.80
N VAL A 239 -2.17 -19.65 15.09
CA VAL A 239 -3.59 -20.06 15.31
C VAL A 239 -4.41 -20.14 14.00
N TYR A 240 -4.48 -21.27 13.30
CA TYR A 240 -4.76 -21.30 11.84
C TYR A 240 -6.13 -21.97 11.41
N THR A 241 -6.42 -22.61 10.23
CA THR A 241 -7.55 -23.40 9.60
C THR A 241 -8.07 -24.70 10.16
N ALA A 242 -9.41 -24.77 10.15
CA ALA A 242 -10.51 -25.58 10.66
C ALA A 242 -10.94 -27.14 10.49
N LEU A 243 -10.06 -29.24 11.04
CA LEU A 243 -10.40 -30.73 11.30
C LEU A 243 -10.22 -31.11 12.76
N GLY A 244 -11.35 -31.19 13.45
CA GLY A 244 -11.65 -32.37 14.22
C GLY A 244 -13.15 -32.53 14.50
N SER A 245 -13.45 -33.11 15.65
CA SER A 245 -14.80 -33.42 16.08
C SER A 245 -15.76 -32.22 16.27
N GLY A 246 -16.56 -31.89 15.26
CA GLY A 246 -17.80 -31.13 15.40
C GLY A 246 -17.61 -29.63 15.36
N GLY A 247 -16.99 -29.18 14.29
CA GLY A 247 -17.03 -27.78 13.98
C GLY A 247 -15.88 -27.47 13.09
N ARG A 248 -15.45 -26.24 13.20
CA ARG A 248 -14.12 -25.88 12.81
C ARG A 248 -13.31 -25.28 14.02
N GLU A 249 -13.06 -24.00 14.21
CA GLU A 249 -12.90 -23.28 15.51
C GLU A 249 -11.64 -23.30 16.49
N LEU A 250 -10.63 -22.44 16.27
CA LEU A 250 -9.60 -21.81 17.15
C LEU A 250 -8.16 -22.39 17.48
N TRP A 251 -7.64 -23.48 16.93
CA TRP A 251 -6.53 -24.31 17.51
C TRP A 251 -5.03 -23.77 17.32
N LEU A 252 -3.97 -24.45 17.83
CA LEU A 252 -2.57 -24.00 18.24
C LEU A 252 -1.46 -23.88 17.14
N SER A 253 -0.14 -23.86 17.45
CA SER A 253 1.09 -24.38 16.73
C SER A 253 2.38 -23.67 17.19
N ASP A 254 3.54 -24.35 17.12
CA ASP A 254 4.85 -23.88 17.63
C ASP A 254 6.10 -24.22 16.80
N GLY A 255 5.93 -24.86 15.63
CA GLY A 255 6.99 -25.42 14.79
C GLY A 255 7.10 -26.95 14.90
N THR A 256 6.18 -27.62 15.61
CA THR A 256 6.25 -29.05 15.96
C THR A 256 4.90 -29.78 16.05
N ALA A 257 5.01 -31.11 16.07
CA ALA A 257 3.92 -32.06 16.29
C ALA A 257 3.17 -31.87 17.63
N ALA A 258 3.78 -31.16 18.58
CA ALA A 258 3.39 -31.19 19.99
C ALA A 258 2.88 -29.85 20.51
N GLY A 259 3.26 -28.73 19.88
CA GLY A 259 2.66 -27.42 20.11
C GLY A 259 1.23 -27.37 19.58
N THR A 260 0.40 -28.39 19.82
CA THR A 260 -0.67 -28.90 18.94
C THR A 260 -1.84 -29.50 19.73
N ALA A 261 -2.68 -28.68 20.39
CA ALA A 261 -3.99 -29.10 20.94
C ALA A 261 -5.10 -27.99 21.09
N MET A 262 -6.28 -28.37 21.60
CA MET A 262 -7.50 -27.55 21.89
C MET A 262 -7.39 -26.65 23.17
N LEU A 263 -8.52 -26.28 23.83
CA LEU A 263 -8.63 -25.88 25.26
C LEU A 263 -10.01 -26.12 25.94
N LYS A 264 -11.08 -25.35 25.63
CA LYS A 264 -12.02 -24.82 26.67
C LYS A 264 -13.56 -25.02 26.44
N ASP A 265 -14.40 -24.04 26.80
CA ASP A 265 -15.88 -24.03 26.78
C ASP A 265 -16.50 -22.59 26.71
N ILE A 266 -17.66 -22.41 26.04
CA ILE A 266 -18.57 -21.22 25.97
C ILE A 266 -20.03 -21.71 25.73
N GLN A 267 -20.66 -21.43 24.58
CA GLN A 267 -21.76 -22.20 23.98
C GLN A 267 -21.39 -23.07 22.71
N PRO A 268 -20.20 -23.72 22.64
CA PRO A 268 -19.72 -24.60 21.55
C PRO A 268 -20.63 -25.80 21.26
N GLY A 269 -20.39 -26.53 20.16
CA GLY A 269 -21.06 -27.81 19.87
C GLY A 269 -20.55 -28.58 18.65
N SER A 270 -21.33 -28.49 17.55
CA SER A 270 -21.01 -29.02 16.21
C SER A 270 -20.89 -27.83 15.23
N GLY A 271 -20.07 -26.85 15.63
CA GLY A 271 -20.19 -25.43 15.30
C GLY A 271 -19.42 -24.98 14.08
N SER A 272 -19.99 -24.06 13.29
CA SER A 272 -19.12 -23.19 12.52
C SER A 272 -19.47 -21.73 12.41
N SER A 273 -18.41 -20.96 12.50
CA SER A 273 -18.39 -19.52 12.62
C SER A 273 -18.09 -18.75 11.33
N SER A 274 -16.98 -19.07 10.69
CA SER A 274 -16.37 -18.50 9.48
C SER A 274 -15.42 -17.34 9.57
N PRO A 275 -14.39 -17.39 10.44
CA PRO A 275 -13.06 -16.99 10.01
C PRO A 275 -12.87 -17.49 8.58
N SER A 276 -12.85 -16.60 7.59
CA SER A 276 -12.69 -16.97 6.19
C SER A 276 -12.38 -15.69 5.43
N LEU A 277 -11.29 -15.71 4.68
CA LEU A 277 -10.61 -14.62 3.99
C LEU A 277 -9.95 -13.61 5.00
N LEU A 278 -8.60 -13.60 5.11
CA LEU A 278 -7.82 -13.40 6.36
C LEU A 278 -6.52 -12.55 6.24
N THR A 279 -6.00 -11.98 7.37
CA THR A 279 -4.96 -10.90 7.35
C THR A 279 -4.25 -10.42 8.64
N THR A 280 -3.18 -9.61 8.50
CA THR A 280 -2.38 -8.83 9.49
C THR A 280 -2.70 -7.33 9.62
N ALA A 281 -2.01 -6.74 10.60
CA ALA A 281 -2.44 -5.58 11.35
C ALA A 281 -1.39 -5.14 12.39
N GLY A 282 -1.62 -5.08 13.72
CA GLY A 282 -0.60 -4.56 14.67
C GLY A 282 0.00 -5.37 15.83
N SER A 283 -0.73 -6.27 16.50
CA SER A 283 -0.30 -6.80 17.81
C SER A 283 -0.95 -8.11 18.31
N LYS A 284 -2.21 -8.38 17.92
CA LYS A 284 -3.06 -9.58 18.20
C LYS A 284 -3.84 -9.98 16.91
N VAL A 285 -4.95 -10.76 16.93
CA VAL A 285 -5.59 -11.42 15.73
C VAL A 285 -7.14 -11.68 15.61
N PHE A 286 -7.95 -10.91 14.87
CA PHE A 286 -9.44 -11.04 14.75
C PHE A 286 -9.95 -12.08 13.73
N PHE A 287 -11.14 -12.72 13.88
CA PHE A 287 -11.63 -13.81 12.98
C PHE A 287 -13.13 -14.18 13.05
N VAL A 288 -13.91 -14.19 11.94
CA VAL A 288 -15.41 -14.26 11.83
C VAL A 288 -16.12 -15.29 12.71
N ALA A 289 -16.29 -15.00 14.00
CA ALA A 289 -16.69 -15.99 14.98
C ALA A 289 -17.04 -15.49 16.41
N ASP A 290 -17.94 -16.07 17.27
CA ASP A 290 -19.28 -16.69 17.03
C ASP A 290 -20.27 -17.08 18.21
N ASP A 291 -19.90 -17.25 19.49
CA ASP A 291 -20.72 -17.73 20.66
C ASP A 291 -21.80 -18.83 20.49
N GLY A 292 -22.98 -18.52 19.92
CA GLY A 292 -24.21 -19.33 19.98
C GLY A 292 -25.56 -18.59 20.09
N THR A 293 -25.68 -17.54 20.93
CA THR A 293 -26.98 -17.10 21.49
C THR A 293 -27.84 -16.05 20.75
N SER A 294 -27.32 -14.92 20.20
CA SER A 294 -28.15 -13.79 19.67
C SER A 294 -27.75 -13.07 18.34
N GLY A 295 -26.63 -12.29 18.16
CA GLY A 295 -26.40 -11.58 16.87
C GLY A 295 -24.97 -11.10 16.44
N PRO A 296 -24.52 -11.30 15.18
CA PRO A 296 -23.10 -11.53 14.78
C PRO A 296 -21.77 -10.83 15.28
N GLU A 297 -21.13 -11.38 16.35
CA GLU A 297 -19.77 -11.32 17.05
C GLU A 297 -18.58 -10.50 16.56
N LEU A 298 -17.66 -10.31 17.52
CA LEU A 298 -16.19 -10.44 17.44
C LEU A 298 -15.74 -10.60 18.93
N TRP A 299 -14.79 -11.48 19.36
CA TRP A 299 -14.35 -11.64 20.81
C TRP A 299 -12.87 -11.45 21.35
N VAL A 300 -12.04 -12.45 21.68
CA VAL A 300 -10.84 -12.50 22.62
C VAL A 300 -9.91 -13.70 22.47
N THR A 301 -8.69 -13.63 21.96
CA THR A 301 -7.54 -14.33 22.57
C THR A 301 -6.25 -13.50 22.50
N ASP A 302 -5.25 -13.80 23.32
CA ASP A 302 -3.87 -13.29 23.17
C ASP A 302 -2.84 -14.41 23.38
N GLY A 303 -3.33 -15.65 23.45
CA GLY A 303 -2.56 -16.86 23.79
C GLY A 303 -2.51 -17.27 25.25
N SER A 304 -3.11 -16.55 26.22
CA SER A 304 -2.70 -16.63 27.66
C SER A 304 -3.62 -17.37 28.65
N ALA A 305 -4.67 -18.09 28.21
CA ALA A 305 -5.66 -18.79 29.08
C ALA A 305 -6.48 -17.85 29.96
N ALA A 306 -6.47 -16.57 29.57
CA ALA A 306 -6.90 -15.43 30.36
C ALA A 306 -7.05 -14.18 29.48
N GLY A 307 -6.38 -14.22 28.34
CA GLY A 307 -7.07 -14.05 27.08
C GLY A 307 -8.41 -14.82 26.95
N THR A 308 -8.90 -15.60 27.98
CA THR A 308 -10.16 -16.36 28.32
C THR A 308 -11.27 -15.67 29.20
N VAL A 309 -12.57 -15.66 28.77
CA VAL A 309 -13.93 -15.29 29.35
C VAL A 309 -14.95 -14.77 28.25
N LEU A 310 -16.01 -13.98 28.55
CA LEU A 310 -17.04 -13.36 27.66
C LEU A 310 -18.06 -12.52 28.51
N THR A 311 -18.82 -11.48 28.09
CA THR A 311 -18.63 -10.35 27.13
C THR A 311 -20.00 -9.83 26.56
N ARG A 312 -20.06 -8.92 25.54
CA ARG A 312 -21.30 -8.35 24.90
C ARG A 312 -21.12 -7.70 23.47
N ASP A 313 -21.70 -6.51 23.15
CA ASP A 313 -22.27 -6.17 21.81
C ASP A 313 -22.58 -4.69 21.46
N ILE A 314 -23.09 -4.42 20.24
CA ILE A 314 -23.77 -3.17 19.77
C ILE A 314 -25.09 -3.35 18.95
N ARG A 315 -25.12 -3.97 17.75
CA ARG A 315 -26.30 -4.17 16.83
C ARG A 315 -27.40 -5.10 17.36
N VAL A 316 -27.90 -4.80 18.54
CA VAL A 316 -28.88 -5.60 19.27
C VAL A 316 -30.03 -6.08 18.39
N GLY A 317 -30.26 -7.39 18.30
CA GLY A 317 -31.47 -7.96 17.73
C GLY A 317 -31.29 -9.37 17.17
N SER A 318 -30.35 -9.53 16.24
CA SER A 318 -30.09 -10.82 15.57
C SER A 318 -28.87 -10.85 14.62
N THR A 319 -28.06 -9.79 14.50
CA THR A 319 -27.47 -9.45 13.18
C THR A 319 -26.05 -8.88 13.20
N GLY A 320 -25.30 -9.22 12.14
CA GLY A 320 -23.92 -8.82 11.83
C GLY A 320 -23.77 -7.43 11.26
N ALA A 321 -22.55 -6.96 11.12
CA ALA A 321 -22.26 -5.59 10.67
C ALA A 321 -21.53 -5.48 9.32
N SER A 322 -21.32 -6.60 8.62
CA SER A 322 -20.95 -6.62 7.20
C SER A 322 -19.53 -6.12 6.86
N ILE A 323 -18.56 -6.69 7.59
CA ILE A 323 -17.12 -6.77 7.28
C ILE A 323 -16.83 -6.90 5.79
N ARG A 324 -15.71 -6.33 5.29
CA ARG A 324 -15.08 -6.78 4.03
C ARG A 324 -13.55 -6.92 4.02
N GLU A 325 -12.75 -5.84 4.11
CA GLU A 325 -11.39 -5.73 3.48
C GLU A 325 -10.26 -5.12 4.39
N ILE A 326 -8.93 -5.29 4.10
CA ILE A 326 -7.79 -4.82 4.96
C ILE A 326 -6.44 -4.40 4.28
N ALA A 327 -5.79 -3.29 4.76
CA ALA A 327 -4.36 -3.09 5.15
C ALA A 327 -4.18 -1.95 6.24
N VAL A 328 -2.98 -1.45 6.67
CA VAL A 328 -2.49 -1.45 8.08
C VAL A 328 -1.81 -0.20 8.82
N LEU A 329 -2.19 0.22 10.09
CA LEU A 329 -1.58 1.26 11.04
C LEU A 329 -1.30 0.91 12.54
N ASN A 330 -0.09 1.16 13.08
CA ASN A 330 0.38 1.18 14.49
C ASN A 330 -0.19 0.27 15.62
N GLY A 331 -1.35 -0.40 15.56
CA GLY A 331 -1.61 -1.43 16.55
C GLY A 331 -2.73 -2.46 16.53
N VAL A 332 -3.95 -2.26 16.00
CA VAL A 332 -5.10 -3.17 16.22
C VAL A 332 -5.98 -3.48 14.98
N ALA A 333 -7.24 -3.03 14.86
CA ALA A 333 -8.13 -3.24 13.68
C ALA A 333 -8.51 -1.91 13.01
N PHE A 334 -9.63 -1.81 12.27
CA PHE A 334 -10.53 -0.74 11.78
C PHE A 334 -11.77 -1.51 11.28
N PHE A 335 -13.02 -1.05 11.42
CA PHE A 335 -14.21 -1.86 11.03
C PHE A 335 -15.21 -1.29 9.99
N ASP A 336 -15.72 -2.09 9.01
CA ASP A 336 -16.89 -1.84 8.12
C ASP A 336 -18.08 -2.74 8.45
N ALA A 337 -19.21 -2.12 8.71
CA ALA A 337 -19.54 -2.00 10.11
C ALA A 337 -20.83 -1.24 10.34
N HIS A 338 -21.92 -1.98 10.24
CA HIS A 338 -23.26 -1.51 10.46
C HIS A 338 -23.84 -1.84 11.83
N ASP A 339 -24.00 -0.83 12.70
CA ASP A 339 -24.47 -1.01 14.10
C ASP A 339 -25.98 -1.21 14.25
N GLY A 340 -26.75 -0.91 13.20
CA GLY A 340 -28.22 -0.88 13.24
C GLY A 340 -28.87 0.50 13.38
N SER A 341 -28.16 1.56 13.75
CA SER A 341 -28.67 2.93 13.93
C SER A 341 -28.04 4.03 13.07
N SER A 342 -26.74 3.99 12.70
CA SER A 342 -26.14 4.91 11.69
C SER A 342 -25.50 4.21 10.48
N GLY A 343 -26.20 3.23 9.89
CA GLY A 343 -25.73 2.49 8.70
C GLY A 343 -24.34 1.88 8.88
N ALA A 344 -23.59 1.67 7.80
CA ALA A 344 -22.24 1.08 7.85
C ALA A 344 -21.16 2.17 7.81
N GLU A 345 -20.40 2.32 8.91
CA GLU A 345 -19.37 3.37 9.15
C GLU A 345 -18.07 2.81 9.78
N LEU A 346 -17.16 3.56 10.48
CA LEU A 346 -15.77 3.09 10.79
C LEU A 346 -15.48 2.77 12.25
N TRP A 347 -15.15 1.51 12.57
CA TRP A 347 -15.21 1.03 13.95
C TRP A 347 -13.91 0.51 14.64
N ARG A 348 -14.00 0.11 15.94
CA ARG A 348 -12.86 -0.13 16.85
C ARG A 348 -12.98 -0.93 18.15
N SER A 349 -11.81 -1.32 18.74
CA SER A 349 -11.45 -1.27 20.20
C SER A 349 -10.11 -1.89 20.74
N ASP A 350 -8.85 -1.47 20.46
CA ASP A 350 -7.69 -1.82 21.37
C ASP A 350 -7.12 -3.26 21.46
N GLY A 351 -8.00 -4.21 21.77
CA GLY A 351 -7.75 -5.36 22.64
C GLY A 351 -8.25 -5.18 24.11
N THR A 352 -9.02 -4.14 24.48
CA THR A 352 -9.67 -4.03 25.83
C THR A 352 -11.04 -3.35 25.89
N THR A 353 -11.79 -3.58 26.99
CA THR A 353 -13.24 -3.29 27.11
C THR A 353 -13.62 -1.82 27.22
N THR A 354 -12.67 -0.91 27.11
CA THR A 354 -12.97 0.51 27.22
C THR A 354 -13.17 1.25 25.91
N GLY A 355 -12.73 0.79 24.74
CA GLY A 355 -12.82 1.62 23.55
C GLY A 355 -13.38 1.17 22.21
N THR A 356 -14.69 0.95 22.15
CA THR A 356 -15.66 1.21 21.08
C THR A 356 -16.45 2.47 21.49
N VAL A 357 -16.41 3.58 20.73
CA VAL A 357 -17.39 4.70 20.70
C VAL A 357 -17.53 5.26 19.27
N LEU A 358 -18.42 6.22 18.97
CA LEU A 358 -18.70 6.92 17.69
C LEU A 358 -17.95 8.30 17.78
N VAL A 359 -17.25 8.98 16.82
CA VAL A 359 -16.85 10.46 16.94
C VAL A 359 -16.95 11.54 15.78
N ARG A 360 -17.24 11.23 14.50
CA ARG A 360 -17.97 12.03 13.45
C ARG A 360 -18.91 11.26 12.44
N ASP A 361 -20.21 11.55 12.20
CA ASP A 361 -21.10 10.86 11.14
C ASP A 361 -21.91 11.76 10.14
N ILE A 362 -21.61 11.88 8.80
CA ILE A 362 -22.47 12.46 7.69
C ILE A 362 -22.63 11.58 6.45
N ASN A 363 -22.92 10.30 6.65
CA ASN A 363 -24.19 9.91 6.07
C ASN A 363 -25.26 9.94 7.17
N SER A 364 -25.39 11.14 7.77
CA SER A 364 -25.79 11.37 9.17
C SER A 364 -27.01 10.59 9.59
N GLY A 365 -26.91 9.89 10.70
CA GLY A 365 -27.93 8.93 11.10
C GLY A 365 -27.87 7.71 10.19
N SER A 366 -29.02 7.13 9.83
CA SER A 366 -29.06 5.79 9.24
C SER A 366 -28.53 5.65 7.79
N GLY A 367 -27.75 6.59 7.27
CA GLY A 367 -27.02 6.42 6.01
C GLY A 367 -25.75 5.59 6.22
N SER A 368 -25.09 5.20 5.14
CA SER A 368 -23.80 4.48 5.17
C SER A 368 -22.77 5.17 4.26
N SER A 369 -21.50 5.23 4.65
CA SER A 369 -20.42 5.59 3.71
C SER A 369 -20.13 4.52 2.63
N ALA A 370 -20.42 3.25 2.90
CA ALA A 370 -20.04 2.06 2.10
C ALA A 370 -18.58 1.91 1.48
N PRO A 371 -17.50 2.35 2.16
CA PRO A 371 -16.05 2.13 1.97
C PRO A 371 -15.38 0.98 1.26
N ASN A 372 -14.10 1.25 0.93
CA ASN A 372 -13.17 0.34 0.30
C ASN A 372 -11.69 0.82 0.43
N GLY A 373 -10.72 -0.05 0.72
CA GLY A 373 -9.30 0.07 0.31
C GLY A 373 -8.11 0.43 1.25
N LEU A 374 -8.14 0.31 2.60
CA LEU A 374 -6.96 0.63 3.48
C LEU A 374 -5.66 -0.21 3.24
N THR A 375 -4.47 0.26 3.73
CA THR A 375 -3.20 0.43 2.91
C THR A 375 -1.84 0.40 3.72
N VAL A 376 -0.82 1.31 3.58
CA VAL A 376 0.49 1.23 4.34
C VAL A 376 1.31 2.52 4.74
N PHE A 377 0.84 3.78 4.61
CA PHE A 377 1.61 5.08 4.73
C PHE A 377 2.72 5.18 5.78
N GLY A 378 3.64 6.11 5.49
CA GLY A 378 4.05 7.19 6.36
C GLY A 378 3.40 7.19 7.73
N SER A 379 2.12 7.60 7.83
CA SER A 379 1.39 7.57 9.11
C SER A 379 -0.18 7.78 9.03
N ARG A 380 -0.99 7.12 9.89
CA ARG A 380 -2.51 7.07 10.03
C ARG A 380 -3.37 6.68 8.82
N LEU A 381 -4.18 7.58 8.22
CA LEU A 381 -5.36 7.23 7.39
C LEU A 381 -5.72 8.36 6.40
N ALA A 382 -6.08 8.06 5.14
CA ALA A 382 -6.30 9.02 4.05
C ALA A 382 -7.50 8.72 3.11
N PHE A 383 -8.56 8.09 3.61
CA PHE A 383 -9.95 8.06 3.11
C PHE A 383 -10.24 7.38 1.73
N SER A 384 -11.37 7.56 1.00
CA SER A 384 -11.76 6.67 -0.16
C SER A 384 -13.25 6.37 -0.64
N ALA A 385 -14.34 7.00 -0.14
CA ALA A 385 -15.79 6.76 -0.42
C ALA A 385 -16.74 7.77 0.32
N TYR A 386 -17.99 7.43 0.67
CA TYR A 386 -19.19 8.32 0.56
C TYR A 386 -19.60 9.27 1.71
N ASP A 387 -19.85 10.55 1.39
CA ASP A 387 -20.78 11.41 2.16
C ASP A 387 -21.96 11.97 1.36
N SER A 388 -23.02 12.38 2.07
CA SER A 388 -24.27 12.87 1.46
C SER A 388 -24.18 14.24 0.75
N THR A 389 -23.04 14.93 0.85
CA THR A 389 -22.78 16.22 0.20
C THR A 389 -21.81 16.13 -0.98
N SER A 390 -20.98 15.08 -1.03
CA SER A 390 -19.83 15.01 -1.93
C SER A 390 -19.60 13.66 -2.62
N GLY A 391 -20.37 12.60 -2.34
CA GLY A 391 -20.16 11.32 -3.02
C GLY A 391 -18.94 10.53 -2.51
N TYR A 392 -18.52 9.49 -3.26
CA TYR A 392 -17.38 8.64 -2.94
C TYR A 392 -16.05 9.33 -3.28
N GLU A 393 -15.38 9.88 -2.26
CA GLU A 393 -14.17 10.72 -2.35
C GLU A 393 -13.17 10.38 -1.22
N LEU A 394 -12.06 11.10 -1.02
CA LEU A 394 -11.15 10.81 0.11
C LEU A 394 -11.36 11.70 1.36
N TRP A 395 -10.66 11.39 2.46
CA TRP A 395 -10.69 12.11 3.75
C TRP A 395 -9.27 11.89 4.46
N TRP A 396 -8.83 12.44 5.62
CA TRP A 396 -7.72 11.83 6.45
C TRP A 396 -8.31 11.47 7.81
N THR A 397 -8.09 10.27 8.40
CA THR A 397 -8.48 9.83 9.79
C THR A 397 -7.48 8.91 10.48
N ASP A 398 -7.86 8.14 11.51
CA ASP A 398 -7.26 8.52 12.78
C ASP A 398 -6.54 7.59 13.77
N GLY A 399 -6.47 8.06 15.03
CA GLY A 399 -5.31 8.13 15.96
C GLY A 399 -5.60 8.95 17.23
N THR A 400 -6.74 9.63 17.24
CA THR A 400 -7.40 10.52 18.21
C THR A 400 -8.88 10.51 17.93
N ALA A 401 -9.51 11.67 17.71
CA ALA A 401 -10.85 11.87 17.21
C ALA A 401 -11.13 13.39 17.18
N ALA A 402 -10.24 14.09 16.47
CA ALA A 402 -10.08 15.53 16.44
C ALA A 402 -10.62 16.20 15.16
N GLY A 403 -11.70 15.69 14.61
CA GLY A 403 -12.57 16.37 13.68
C GLY A 403 -12.23 16.23 12.22
N THR A 404 -12.71 15.15 11.62
CA THR A 404 -12.88 15.07 10.17
C THR A 404 -13.69 16.20 9.54
N GLN A 405 -13.69 16.32 8.20
CA GLN A 405 -14.05 17.54 7.46
C GLN A 405 -14.86 17.24 6.15
N GLN A 406 -14.40 17.53 4.91
CA GLN A 406 -15.02 17.09 3.62
C GLN A 406 -14.14 17.06 2.30
N ILE A 407 -12.94 16.42 2.16
CA ILE A 407 -12.04 16.62 0.96
C ILE A 407 -12.57 15.87 -0.27
N ALA A 408 -13.63 16.42 -0.84
CA ALA A 408 -14.59 15.63 -1.58
C ALA A 408 -15.31 16.55 -2.58
N ASP A 409 -14.74 16.68 -3.78
CA ASP A 409 -15.17 17.61 -4.83
C ASP A 409 -14.58 17.25 -6.23
N VAL A 410 -14.16 16.00 -6.51
CA VAL A 410 -13.35 15.63 -7.72
C VAL A 410 -14.20 15.80 -8.93
N GLU A 411 -15.33 15.15 -8.79
CA GLU A 411 -16.52 15.58 -9.40
C GLU A 411 -17.18 16.49 -8.36
N PRO A 412 -17.08 17.84 -8.50
CA PRO A 412 -17.56 18.74 -7.46
C PRO A 412 -19.00 18.49 -7.06
N GLY A 413 -19.25 18.51 -5.74
CA GLY A 413 -20.55 18.18 -5.15
C GLY A 413 -20.87 16.68 -5.18
N VAL A 414 -22.16 16.33 -5.25
CA VAL A 414 -22.69 15.00 -4.88
C VAL A 414 -22.31 13.81 -5.78
N THR A 415 -21.42 14.00 -6.75
CA THR A 415 -21.02 12.94 -7.69
C THR A 415 -19.73 12.29 -7.21
N SER A 416 -19.52 11.04 -7.56
CA SER A 416 -18.47 10.18 -6.98
C SER A 416 -17.31 9.97 -7.93
N SER A 417 -16.09 10.26 -7.49
CA SER A 417 -14.86 9.86 -8.18
C SER A 417 -14.51 8.40 -8.00
N SER A 418 -15.06 7.75 -6.97
CA SER A 418 -14.98 6.30 -6.75
C SER A 418 -13.54 5.83 -6.70
N PRO A 419 -12.80 6.19 -5.64
CA PRO A 419 -11.36 6.16 -5.68
C PRO A 419 -10.89 4.74 -5.27
N GLN A 420 -9.98 4.14 -6.06
CA GLN A 420 -9.69 2.69 -6.05
C GLN A 420 -8.22 2.28 -6.32
N ASN A 421 -7.91 1.04 -5.91
CA ASN A 421 -6.60 0.36 -5.86
C ASN A 421 -5.65 1.07 -4.91
N MET A 422 -5.03 0.38 -3.92
CA MET A 422 -4.42 1.06 -2.74
C MET A 422 -3.18 0.40 -2.02
N LEU A 423 -1.92 0.76 -2.34
CA LEU A 423 -0.64 0.30 -1.70
C LEU A 423 0.38 1.36 -1.21
N ALA A 424 1.64 1.43 -1.69
CA ALA A 424 2.75 1.89 -0.83
C ALA A 424 4.15 2.38 -1.40
N VAL A 425 4.41 3.61 -1.95
CA VAL A 425 5.84 4.14 -2.12
C VAL A 425 6.32 5.39 -1.43
N GLY A 426 7.54 5.23 -0.90
CA GLY A 426 8.47 6.16 -0.33
C GLY A 426 7.79 7.38 0.24
N PRO A 427 7.85 8.52 -0.45
CA PRO A 427 7.09 9.67 -0.05
C PRO A 427 5.64 9.34 0.33
N ALA A 428 4.73 8.92 -0.55
CA ALA A 428 3.42 8.42 -0.10
C ALA A 428 2.62 7.54 -1.08
N LEU A 429 1.73 8.13 -1.91
CA LEU A 429 0.34 7.66 -2.10
C LEU A 429 -0.10 7.36 -3.55
N TRP A 430 -0.14 8.21 -4.58
CA TRP A 430 -0.22 7.72 -6.00
C TRP A 430 -1.44 6.79 -6.47
N PHE A 431 -2.57 7.18 -7.16
CA PHE A 431 -3.73 6.24 -7.55
C PHE A 431 -4.88 6.41 -8.66
N VAL A 432 -5.78 5.41 -8.78
CA VAL A 432 -6.95 5.35 -9.69
C VAL A 432 -8.28 6.00 -9.22
N ALA A 433 -8.77 7.03 -9.91
CA ALA A 433 -10.12 7.57 -9.72
C ALA A 433 -10.69 8.28 -10.95
N ARG A 434 -11.96 8.70 -10.88
CA ARG A 434 -12.71 9.35 -11.98
C ARG A 434 -13.12 10.83 -11.82
N THR A 435 -12.93 11.65 -12.86
CA THR A 435 -13.64 12.92 -13.08
C THR A 435 -14.47 12.83 -14.37
N GLY A 436 -15.33 13.82 -14.58
CA GLY A 436 -16.08 14.09 -15.80
C GLY A 436 -15.17 14.47 -16.97
N PRO A 437 -14.32 15.52 -16.87
CA PRO A 437 -13.50 15.94 -18.00
C PRO A 437 -12.38 14.95 -18.33
N LEU A 438 -11.93 14.15 -17.35
CA LEU A 438 -10.65 13.43 -17.39
C LEU A 438 -10.85 11.91 -17.34
N GLY A 439 -12.10 11.42 -17.24
CA GLY A 439 -12.40 10.00 -17.16
C GLY A 439 -11.84 9.34 -15.90
N ILE A 440 -11.60 8.03 -15.93
CA ILE A 440 -10.61 7.40 -15.04
C ILE A 440 -9.22 7.70 -15.65
N GLU A 441 -8.94 8.99 -15.74
CA GLU A 441 -7.67 9.72 -15.79
C GLU A 441 -7.05 9.86 -14.37
N PRO A 442 -5.79 9.52 -14.03
CA PRO A 442 -5.10 10.37 -12.37
C PRO A 442 -5.52 11.56 -11.61
N TRP A 443 -5.08 11.45 -10.35
CA TRP A 443 -4.90 12.33 -9.20
C TRP A 443 -3.53 11.93 -8.56
N LEU A 444 -2.41 12.71 -8.58
CA LEU A 444 -1.29 12.58 -7.60
C LEU A 444 -1.12 13.84 -6.75
N SER A 445 -0.19 13.92 -5.78
CA SER A 445 0.28 15.13 -5.03
C SER A 445 1.20 14.91 -3.77
N ASP A 446 0.84 15.41 -2.57
CA ASP A 446 1.30 15.20 -1.18
C ASP A 446 0.24 15.29 -0.06
N GLY A 447 -1.02 15.66 -0.27
CA GLY A 447 -1.73 16.18 -1.46
C GLY A 447 -2.85 17.09 -1.08
N THR A 448 -2.45 17.96 -0.11
CA THR A 448 -3.31 19.06 2.39
C THR A 448 -4.45 20.23 2.63
N ALA A 449 -5.03 21.21 1.84
CA ALA A 449 -6.09 21.25 0.76
C ALA A 449 -5.81 21.83 -0.74
N GLN A 450 -4.58 21.85 -1.32
CA GLN A 450 -4.09 22.47 -2.63
C GLN A 450 -3.43 21.38 -3.48
N ASN A 451 -2.77 20.44 -2.80
CA ASN A 451 -1.62 19.87 -3.43
C ASN A 451 -2.22 18.87 -4.41
N THR A 452 -2.07 19.18 -5.71
CA THR A 452 -2.36 18.44 -6.95
C THR A 452 -1.85 19.26 -8.14
N PHE A 453 -1.27 18.65 -9.17
CA PHE A 453 -1.23 19.25 -10.50
C PHE A 453 -1.67 18.28 -11.60
N PRO A 454 -0.98 17.92 -12.72
CA PRO A 454 -1.50 16.77 -13.47
C PRO A 454 -0.54 15.75 -14.13
N VAL A 455 -0.71 14.44 -13.87
CA VAL A 455 0.12 13.35 -14.41
C VAL A 455 -0.11 13.06 -15.96
N LEU A 456 -0.15 14.13 -16.79
CA LEU A 456 -0.68 14.53 -18.17
C LEU A 456 -0.88 13.66 -19.48
N ASP A 457 -2.07 13.84 -20.10
CA ASP A 457 -2.68 13.55 -21.44
C ASP A 457 -2.57 12.15 -22.12
N ILE A 458 -3.26 11.06 -21.68
CA ILE A 458 -3.00 9.69 -22.25
C ILE A 458 -4.14 9.03 -22.98
N PHE A 459 -5.37 9.13 -22.49
CA PHE A 459 -6.54 8.94 -23.30
C PHE A 459 -7.25 10.27 -23.61
N PRO A 460 -6.53 11.29 -24.13
CA PRO A 460 -7.15 12.52 -24.57
C PRO A 460 -8.01 12.21 -25.81
N PRO A 461 -9.23 12.79 -25.96
CA PRO A 461 -9.78 13.92 -25.20
C PRO A 461 -10.93 13.64 -24.21
N GLU A 462 -11.55 12.46 -24.24
CA GLU A 462 -12.62 12.03 -23.32
C GLU A 462 -12.53 10.49 -23.12
N GLY A 463 -11.35 10.01 -22.78
CA GLY A 463 -11.09 8.58 -22.59
C GLY A 463 -11.33 8.11 -21.17
N ASN A 464 -11.62 6.81 -21.03
CA ASN A 464 -11.37 6.08 -19.80
C ASN A 464 -10.19 5.17 -20.08
N SER A 465 -9.23 5.20 -19.17
CA SER A 465 -7.93 4.66 -19.39
C SER A 465 -7.67 3.47 -18.46
N ALA A 466 -8.32 3.41 -17.29
CA ALA A 466 -8.58 2.17 -16.52
C ALA A 466 -7.34 1.38 -16.01
N PRO A 467 -6.66 1.91 -14.99
CA PRO A 467 -5.73 1.16 -14.15
C PRO A 467 -6.36 0.18 -13.17
N ALA A 468 -5.63 -0.87 -12.83
CA ALA A 468 -6.12 -2.04 -12.10
C ALA A 468 -4.94 -2.70 -11.37
N GLU A 469 -4.41 -2.03 -10.34
CA GLU A 469 -3.02 -2.20 -9.89
C GLU A 469 -2.06 -1.99 -11.10
N LEU A 470 -0.78 -1.59 -11.10
CA LEU A 470 0.00 -0.69 -10.27
C LEU A 470 0.93 -1.42 -9.28
N THR A 471 2.27 -1.18 -9.26
CA THR A 471 3.25 -1.25 -8.12
C THR A 471 4.65 -0.69 -8.53
N ALA A 472 5.75 -0.98 -7.84
CA ALA A 472 7.01 -0.25 -7.99
C ALA A 472 8.32 -0.94 -7.60
N PHE A 473 9.38 -0.41 -8.22
CA PHE A 473 10.74 -0.95 -8.25
C PHE A 473 11.80 0.01 -7.67
N ALA A 474 12.74 0.51 -8.47
CA ALA A 474 14.12 0.79 -8.04
C ALA A 474 14.39 2.16 -7.38
N GLY A 475 13.33 2.79 -6.92
CA GLY A 475 13.06 4.14 -7.37
C GLY A 475 12.79 4.29 -8.87
N ARG A 476 12.31 3.22 -9.53
CA ARG A 476 11.84 3.07 -10.92
C ARG A 476 10.38 2.54 -10.99
N VAL A 477 9.48 3.15 -11.77
CA VAL A 477 8.05 3.50 -11.41
C VAL A 477 6.81 3.00 -12.33
N TRP A 478 5.86 2.04 -12.04
CA TRP A 478 4.91 1.40 -13.08
C TRP A 478 3.39 0.91 -12.73
N PHE A 479 2.38 0.73 -13.66
CA PHE A 479 0.96 0.11 -13.57
C PHE A 479 0.07 -0.43 -14.79
N ALA A 480 -1.11 -1.09 -14.62
CA ALA A 480 -1.95 -1.71 -15.71
C ALA A 480 -3.11 -0.92 -16.41
N ALA A 481 -2.91 -0.15 -17.51
CA ALA A 481 -4.02 0.62 -18.12
C ALA A 481 -3.94 1.01 -19.62
N THR A 482 -4.91 1.73 -20.21
CA THR A 482 -5.15 1.99 -21.66
C THR A 482 -5.00 3.43 -22.20
N GLY A 483 -4.28 3.67 -23.30
CA GLY A 483 -4.11 5.02 -23.93
C GLY A 483 -4.54 5.12 -25.40
N ASN A 484 -4.66 6.34 -25.94
CA ASN A 484 -5.47 6.62 -27.14
C ASN A 484 -4.96 6.11 -28.50
N THR A 485 -3.65 6.09 -28.72
CA THR A 485 -3.02 5.65 -29.97
C THR A 485 -2.50 4.21 -29.87
N ILE A 486 -2.84 3.53 -28.76
CA ILE A 486 -1.88 2.66 -28.07
C ILE A 486 -2.52 1.41 -27.35
N GLY A 487 -3.37 1.51 -26.29
CA GLY A 487 -4.34 0.44 -25.86
C GLY A 487 -4.02 -0.75 -24.89
N ARG A 488 -3.96 -0.55 -23.53
CA ARG A 488 -3.61 -1.41 -22.32
C ARG A 488 -2.12 -1.71 -21.81
N GLU A 489 -1.21 -0.73 -21.61
CA GLU A 489 0.23 -0.79 -21.15
C GLU A 489 0.57 -0.44 -19.65
N PRO A 490 1.83 -0.71 -19.23
CA PRO A 490 2.48 -0.53 -17.93
C PRO A 490 2.61 0.72 -17.00
N TRP A 491 1.96 1.89 -17.06
CA TRP A 491 1.85 2.96 -16.03
C TRP A 491 3.02 3.76 -15.39
N LEU A 492 3.78 4.51 -16.17
CA LEU A 492 5.08 5.17 -15.93
C LEU A 492 5.29 6.19 -14.81
N SER A 493 4.47 7.23 -14.70
CA SER A 493 4.96 8.49 -14.15
C SER A 493 5.40 8.39 -12.71
N ASP A 494 6.35 9.26 -12.50
CA ASP A 494 7.39 9.57 -11.54
C ASP A 494 7.31 11.02 -11.04
N GLY A 495 6.51 11.81 -11.75
CA GLY A 495 6.43 13.26 -11.66
C GLY A 495 5.20 13.84 -12.37
N THR A 496 5.43 14.59 -13.47
CA THR A 496 4.78 15.91 -13.77
C THR A 496 4.83 16.40 -15.26
N PRO A 497 3.94 17.18 -15.98
CA PRO A 497 3.79 17.72 -17.44
C PRO A 497 4.88 18.22 -18.53
N ASN A 498 5.31 17.43 -19.57
CA ASN A 498 6.18 17.61 -20.81
C ASN A 498 6.88 16.30 -21.41
N GLY A 499 7.31 15.25 -20.65
CA GLY A 499 7.83 13.90 -21.07
C GLY A 499 8.16 12.73 -20.03
N THR A 500 7.22 12.15 -19.23
CA THR A 500 6.94 10.76 -18.72
C THR A 500 6.66 9.95 -19.96
N VAL A 501 7.75 9.42 -20.47
CA VAL A 501 7.89 8.81 -21.79
C VAL A 501 7.95 7.26 -21.77
N PRO A 502 7.01 6.59 -22.45
CA PRO A 502 6.90 5.14 -22.59
C PRO A 502 7.82 4.25 -23.48
N VAL A 503 7.17 3.37 -24.30
CA VAL A 503 7.37 1.91 -24.44
C VAL A 503 6.27 1.25 -25.36
N ASP A 504 6.62 0.57 -26.46
CA ASP A 504 5.74 -0.40 -27.20
C ASP A 504 6.38 -1.51 -28.10
N LEU A 505 6.24 -2.81 -27.80
CA LEU A 505 6.59 -3.92 -28.70
C LEU A 505 5.36 -4.28 -29.55
N VAL A 506 4.13 -4.03 -29.07
CA VAL A 506 2.83 -4.28 -29.74
C VAL A 506 2.52 -3.33 -30.91
N ASN A 507 3.52 -2.55 -31.36
CA ASN A 507 3.58 -1.68 -32.53
C ASN A 507 2.22 -1.17 -33.04
N GLY A 508 1.65 -0.21 -32.30
CA GLY A 508 0.39 0.47 -32.65
C GLY A 508 -0.69 0.35 -31.58
N VAL A 509 -1.97 0.18 -31.95
CA VAL A 509 -3.11 0.10 -31.01
C VAL A 509 -3.30 -1.29 -30.38
N GLY A 510 -2.26 -2.12 -30.35
CA GLY A 510 -2.35 -3.49 -29.88
C GLY A 510 -2.15 -3.58 -28.37
N GLY A 511 -3.07 -4.26 -27.68
CA GLY A 511 -3.00 -4.52 -26.24
C GLY A 511 -2.39 -5.87 -25.89
N ALA A 512 -1.19 -5.82 -25.35
CA ALA A 512 -0.50 -6.85 -24.58
C ALA A 512 -1.20 -7.25 -23.24
N SER A 513 -1.78 -6.32 -22.47
CA SER A 513 -2.92 -6.54 -21.51
C SER A 513 -2.82 -7.22 -20.08
N PRO A 514 -1.70 -7.34 -19.34
CA PRO A 514 -1.57 -8.14 -18.08
C PRO A 514 -1.92 -7.51 -16.71
N GLU A 515 -1.42 -8.21 -15.68
CA GLU A 515 -1.69 -8.26 -14.25
C GLU A 515 -0.40 -8.85 -13.57
N SER A 516 -0.30 -9.10 -12.24
CA SER A 516 0.59 -10.14 -11.58
C SER A 516 2.02 -9.89 -10.99
N LEU A 517 2.37 -8.94 -10.13
CA LEU A 517 3.70 -8.27 -10.21
C LEU A 517 4.69 -8.23 -8.99
N VAL A 518 5.67 -9.12 -8.80
CA VAL A 518 6.25 -9.38 -7.44
C VAL A 518 7.77 -9.67 -7.33
N GLU A 519 8.52 -9.27 -6.25
CA GLU A 519 9.95 -8.75 -6.34
C GLU A 519 11.25 -9.36 -5.68
N PHE A 520 12.44 -9.18 -6.34
CA PHE A 520 13.65 -10.09 -6.79
C PHE A 520 15.02 -9.41 -6.28
N GLN A 521 15.64 -9.75 -5.11
CA GLN A 521 17.13 -9.82 -4.98
C GLN A 521 17.80 -10.66 -6.08
N GLY A 522 18.07 -10.05 -7.23
CA GLY A 522 18.68 -10.69 -8.39
C GLY A 522 18.39 -10.05 -9.75
N LYS A 523 17.49 -9.05 -9.87
CA LYS A 523 17.27 -8.23 -11.09
C LYS A 523 15.97 -7.39 -11.01
N LEU A 524 15.10 -7.37 -12.06
CA LEU A 524 13.72 -6.79 -12.27
C LEU A 524 13.06 -7.58 -13.38
N PHE A 525 11.88 -8.16 -13.18
CA PHE A 525 11.43 -9.31 -13.95
C PHE A 525 9.99 -9.14 -14.49
N PHE A 526 9.50 -9.47 -15.72
CA PHE A 526 8.05 -9.34 -16.00
C PHE A 526 7.23 -9.87 -17.25
N ALA A 527 6.21 -10.73 -17.15
CA ALA A 527 5.07 -10.76 -18.12
C ALA A 527 5.20 -11.20 -19.62
N GLY A 528 6.22 -10.85 -20.43
CA GLY A 528 5.81 -10.41 -21.79
C GLY A 528 6.25 -10.92 -23.18
N SER A 529 5.28 -10.77 -24.13
CA SER A 529 5.01 -11.26 -25.54
C SER A 529 5.71 -10.80 -26.87
N GLY A 530 6.84 -11.26 -27.39
CA GLY A 530 7.51 -10.76 -28.64
C GLY A 530 6.81 -10.83 -30.02
N SER A 531 7.43 -11.43 -31.04
CA SER A 531 7.02 -11.36 -32.47
C SER A 531 6.12 -12.48 -33.04
N GLY A 532 5.66 -13.43 -32.23
CA GLY A 532 4.59 -14.41 -32.49
C GLY A 532 4.63 -15.64 -31.56
N GLY A 533 3.97 -15.57 -30.38
CA GLY A 533 4.17 -16.49 -29.24
C GLY A 533 3.44 -16.08 -27.97
N ARG A 534 3.81 -16.63 -26.80
CA ARG A 534 3.80 -15.99 -25.47
C ARG A 534 4.82 -16.64 -24.43
N GLU A 535 6.12 -16.55 -24.77
CA GLU A 535 7.41 -16.75 -24.02
C GLU A 535 8.06 -15.65 -23.06
N LEU A 536 8.26 -15.80 -21.75
CA LEU A 536 8.93 -14.78 -20.89
C LEU A 536 10.20 -14.07 -21.43
N TYR A 537 10.14 -12.75 -21.41
CA TYR A 537 11.20 -11.80 -21.73
C TYR A 537 12.27 -11.64 -20.56
N VAL A 538 13.33 -10.80 -20.65
CA VAL A 538 14.45 -10.40 -19.73
C VAL A 538 14.65 -8.87 -19.85
N SER A 539 15.17 -8.18 -18.81
CA SER A 539 15.24 -6.71 -18.79
C SER A 539 16.66 -6.16 -18.65
N ASP A 540 17.04 -5.14 -19.44
CA ASP A 540 18.15 -4.21 -19.13
C ASP A 540 17.65 -2.96 -18.39
N GLY A 541 16.59 -2.28 -18.83
CA GLY A 541 16.09 -1.11 -18.11
C GLY A 541 16.78 0.21 -18.48
N THR A 542 17.56 0.25 -19.55
CA THR A 542 17.61 1.44 -20.42
C THR A 542 16.44 1.26 -21.35
N VAL A 543 15.92 2.30 -21.98
CA VAL A 543 15.15 2.25 -23.26
C VAL A 543 15.69 1.26 -24.29
N ALA A 544 16.90 0.71 -24.11
CA ALA A 544 17.45 -0.49 -24.75
C ALA A 544 17.52 -1.78 -23.87
N GLY A 545 17.34 -2.95 -24.51
CA GLY A 545 17.76 -4.26 -23.97
C GLY A 545 16.78 -5.00 -23.04
N THR A 546 15.52 -4.59 -22.99
CA THR A 546 14.42 -5.26 -22.26
C THR A 546 13.52 -5.89 -23.31
N GLN A 547 13.33 -7.19 -23.27
CA GLN A 547 13.52 -8.02 -24.48
C GLN A 547 13.24 -9.49 -24.20
N LEU A 548 13.23 -10.42 -25.16
CA LEU A 548 13.00 -11.84 -24.84
C LEU A 548 14.08 -12.52 -23.96
N PHE A 549 13.72 -13.52 -23.14
CA PHE A 549 14.69 -14.37 -22.40
C PHE A 549 14.82 -15.80 -22.89
N LYS A 550 13.74 -16.59 -22.91
CA LYS A 550 13.79 -17.92 -23.56
C LYS A 550 12.58 -18.05 -24.51
N ASP A 551 12.31 -19.24 -25.03
CA ASP A 551 11.16 -19.56 -25.86
C ASP A 551 10.63 -20.93 -25.41
N LEU A 552 9.31 -21.09 -25.52
CA LEU A 552 8.30 -21.79 -24.63
C LEU A 552 6.62 -24.22 -25.34
N ARG A 553 5.35 -24.30 -25.84
CA ARG A 553 4.78 -25.01 -26.99
C ARG A 553 4.90 -24.10 -28.28
N PRO A 554 5.99 -24.17 -29.07
CA PRO A 554 6.68 -22.94 -29.58
C PRO A 554 6.01 -22.06 -30.62
N GLY A 555 6.32 -20.76 -30.55
CA GLY A 555 5.59 -19.75 -31.28
C GLY A 555 4.17 -19.58 -30.72
N ILE A 556 3.20 -19.15 -31.52
CA ILE A 556 1.91 -18.51 -31.15
C ILE A 556 0.86 -19.26 -30.24
N SER A 557 1.18 -20.08 -29.22
CA SER A 557 0.20 -21.04 -28.59
C SER A 557 0.06 -21.11 -27.04
N SER A 558 -1.10 -20.75 -26.45
CA SER A 558 -1.49 -20.67 -24.99
C SER A 558 -0.75 -21.42 -23.86
N SER A 559 -0.54 -20.96 -22.59
CA SER A 559 -0.11 -19.64 -21.93
C SER A 559 -0.85 -18.60 -20.97
N THR A 560 -1.39 -17.41 -21.36
CA THR A 560 -1.62 -16.12 -20.58
C THR A 560 -2.11 -16.16 -19.10
N PRO A 561 -1.34 -15.66 -18.10
CA PRO A 561 -1.73 -15.76 -16.66
C PRO A 561 -2.12 -14.49 -15.84
N HIS A 562 -2.36 -14.64 -14.51
CA HIS A 562 -2.72 -13.64 -13.43
C HIS A 562 -2.06 -13.92 -12.02
N GLU A 563 -1.57 -12.93 -11.23
CA GLU A 563 -0.92 -12.93 -9.85
C GLU A 563 0.53 -13.51 -9.64
N LEU A 564 1.25 -13.44 -8.49
CA LEU A 564 2.71 -13.88 -8.38
C LEU A 564 3.31 -13.94 -6.93
N ALA A 565 4.41 -14.64 -6.56
CA ALA A 565 4.87 -14.72 -5.12
C ALA A 565 6.38 -14.82 -4.78
N VAL A 566 6.80 -14.43 -3.56
CA VAL A 566 8.24 -14.32 -3.16
C VAL A 566 8.67 -15.31 -2.05
N ALA A 567 9.83 -15.15 -1.38
CA ALA A 567 10.42 -16.07 -0.36
C ALA A 567 11.47 -17.10 -0.79
N GLY A 568 11.92 -17.93 0.17
CA GLY A 568 12.96 -18.94 -0.03
C GLY A 568 14.30 -18.68 0.64
N GLY A 569 15.18 -17.88 0.06
CA GLY A 569 15.01 -17.12 -1.18
C GLY A 569 15.31 -17.92 -2.46
N ARG A 570 14.37 -18.10 -3.42
CA ARG A 570 14.64 -18.62 -4.81
C ARG A 570 13.42 -18.52 -5.81
N LEU A 571 13.46 -18.15 -7.14
CA LEU A 571 12.35 -17.93 -8.21
C LEU A 571 11.43 -19.00 -8.97
N PHE A 572 10.08 -18.83 -8.81
CA PHE A 572 8.69 -18.97 -9.45
C PHE A 572 7.53 -17.65 -9.66
N PHE A 573 6.91 -18.35 -10.77
CA PHE A 573 6.10 -17.99 -12.04
C PHE A 573 4.92 -18.88 -12.52
N ALA A 574 4.02 -18.44 -13.43
CA ALA A 574 2.78 -19.11 -13.93
C ALA A 574 2.23 -19.52 -15.36
N ALA A 575 2.60 -20.53 -16.20
CA ALA A 575 1.88 -20.75 -17.51
C ALA A 575 1.72 -22.18 -18.14
N PHE A 576 0.54 -22.45 -18.77
CA PHE A 576 -0.01 -23.71 -19.37
C PHE A 576 0.68 -24.21 -20.68
N VAL A 577 1.44 -25.34 -20.73
CA VAL A 577 1.74 -26.11 -21.99
C VAL A 577 0.75 -27.26 -22.30
N ASP A 578 0.91 -27.85 -23.49
CA ASP A 578 0.39 -29.17 -23.86
C ASP A 578 1.06 -30.34 -23.09
N GLY A 579 0.26 -31.12 -22.38
CA GLY A 579 0.64 -32.42 -21.81
C GLY A 579 -0.05 -32.72 -20.49
N SER A 580 -0.11 -31.72 -19.63
CA SER A 580 -0.52 -31.78 -18.23
C SER A 580 -1.51 -30.67 -17.80
N GLY A 581 -1.56 -29.46 -18.38
CA GLY A 581 -2.62 -28.47 -18.04
C GLY A 581 -2.16 -27.17 -17.34
N THR A 582 -2.68 -26.84 -16.14
CA THR A 582 -2.34 -25.61 -15.36
C THR A 582 -2.04 -25.84 -13.87
N GLU A 583 -0.88 -26.29 -13.40
CA GLU A 583 0.45 -26.57 -14.00
C GLU A 583 1.63 -26.48 -12.96
N LEU A 584 2.91 -26.90 -13.16
CA LEU A 584 4.12 -26.21 -12.58
C LEU A 584 5.57 -26.34 -13.18
N TRP A 585 5.98 -25.46 -14.09
CA TRP A 585 7.40 -25.26 -14.53
C TRP A 585 8.42 -24.67 -13.32
N VAL A 586 10.75 -24.69 -12.93
CA VAL A 586 11.86 -24.24 -11.93
C VAL A 586 13.05 -23.51 -12.53
N SER A 587 13.79 -22.73 -11.73
CA SER A 587 15.03 -21.96 -11.99
C SER A 587 16.44 -22.48 -11.66
N ASP A 588 17.31 -21.46 -11.63
CA ASP A 588 18.76 -21.34 -11.71
C ASP A 588 19.05 -19.82 -11.59
N GLY A 589 19.89 -19.16 -12.38
CA GLY A 589 20.52 -19.63 -13.61
C GLY A 589 21.20 -18.51 -14.42
N THR A 590 21.50 -18.83 -15.68
CA THR A 590 21.91 -17.96 -16.78
C THR A 590 21.62 -18.74 -18.08
N PRO A 591 20.65 -18.25 -18.88
CA PRO A 591 19.87 -18.98 -19.88
C PRO A 591 19.80 -20.52 -19.89
N ALA A 592 19.59 -21.20 -18.75
CA ALA A 592 19.37 -22.66 -18.76
C ALA A 592 18.43 -23.24 -17.69
N GLY A 593 18.31 -22.61 -16.51
CA GLY A 593 17.67 -23.22 -15.35
C GLY A 593 16.20 -23.63 -15.46
N THR A 594 15.49 -23.42 -16.59
CA THR A 594 14.07 -23.77 -16.76
C THR A 594 13.75 -25.12 -17.40
N GLN A 595 13.11 -26.02 -16.65
CA GLN A 595 13.27 -27.46 -16.86
C GLN A 595 12.14 -28.40 -16.38
N LEU A 596 12.13 -29.65 -16.87
CA LEU A 596 11.12 -30.71 -16.64
C LEU A 596 11.63 -31.91 -15.80
N LEU A 597 10.72 -32.57 -15.07
CA LEU A 597 10.91 -33.90 -14.45
C LEU A 597 9.60 -34.74 -14.38
N LYS A 598 8.63 -34.35 -13.54
CA LYS A 598 7.47 -35.17 -13.06
C LYS A 598 6.38 -34.25 -12.43
N ASP A 599 5.13 -34.72 -12.30
CA ASP A 599 3.99 -33.95 -11.72
C ASP A 599 2.81 -34.74 -11.10
N ILE A 600 1.51 -34.35 -11.17
CA ILE A 600 0.40 -34.88 -10.31
C ILE A 600 -0.86 -35.56 -10.97
N TYR A 601 -2.00 -34.86 -11.17
CA TYR A 601 -3.38 -35.32 -11.53
C TYR A 601 -3.48 -36.10 -12.88
N PRO A 602 -3.21 -37.42 -12.92
CA PRO A 602 -2.49 -38.08 -14.02
C PRO A 602 -2.91 -37.81 -15.48
N GLY A 603 -2.58 -36.62 -16.01
CA GLY A 603 -2.72 -36.25 -17.43
C GLY A 603 -2.94 -34.75 -17.64
N ALA A 604 -3.50 -34.37 -18.79
CA ALA A 604 -3.65 -33.00 -19.30
C ALA A 604 -4.65 -32.06 -18.58
N ASN A 605 -4.95 -32.30 -17.29
CA ASN A 605 -6.02 -31.59 -16.59
C ASN A 605 -5.51 -30.46 -15.69
N SER A 606 -5.98 -29.25 -15.97
CA SER A 606 -5.91 -28.11 -15.04
C SER A 606 -6.56 -28.39 -13.67
N SER A 607 -6.28 -27.47 -12.76
CA SER A 607 -5.59 -27.80 -11.51
C SER A 607 -5.62 -26.60 -10.57
N PHE A 608 -5.25 -25.42 -11.09
CA PHE A 608 -5.76 -24.08 -10.74
C PHE A 608 -5.07 -23.26 -9.65
N PRO A 609 -4.13 -22.40 -10.08
CA PRO A 609 -3.82 -21.15 -9.42
C PRO A 609 -4.98 -20.11 -9.59
N ARG A 610 -5.37 -19.46 -8.50
CA ARG A 610 -5.05 -18.04 -8.30
C ARG A 610 -3.80 -18.04 -7.38
N ASN A 611 -3.70 -17.20 -6.35
CA ASN A 611 -3.23 -17.77 -5.08
C ASN A 611 -2.41 -16.89 -4.11
N LEU A 612 -1.07 -16.80 -4.14
CA LEU A 612 -0.25 -16.74 -2.91
C LEU A 612 -0.01 -15.42 -2.11
N THR A 613 1.03 -15.49 -1.28
CA THR A 613 1.85 -14.58 -0.47
C THR A 613 3.03 -15.48 0.02
N ALA A 614 4.08 -15.02 0.71
CA ALA A 614 5.12 -15.92 1.28
C ALA A 614 5.87 -15.46 2.56
N LEU A 615 6.56 -16.38 3.29
CA LEU A 615 7.04 -16.02 4.66
C LEU A 615 8.47 -16.31 5.08
N GLY A 616 8.99 -17.40 4.57
CA GLY A 616 10.10 -18.14 5.13
C GLY A 616 10.60 -19.06 4.03
N ASP A 617 11.34 -20.09 4.36
CA ASP A 617 12.15 -20.72 3.32
C ASP A 617 11.37 -21.61 2.30
N LYS A 618 10.03 -21.72 2.42
CA LYS A 618 9.16 -22.90 2.16
C LYS A 618 7.62 -22.57 2.08
N LEU A 619 7.03 -22.33 0.91
CA LEU A 619 5.75 -21.59 0.75
C LEU A 619 4.45 -22.38 0.34
N ILE A 620 3.40 -22.45 1.20
CA ILE A 620 2.03 -23.10 1.09
C ILE A 620 1.14 -22.73 -0.13
N PHE A 621 0.20 -23.62 -0.54
CA PHE A 621 -0.59 -23.44 -1.79
C PHE A 621 -1.79 -24.32 -2.27
N THR A 622 -2.82 -23.87 -3.06
CA THR A 622 -4.08 -24.58 -3.51
C THR A 622 -4.15 -25.15 -4.94
N ALA A 623 -4.76 -26.32 -5.08
CA ALA A 623 -5.32 -26.79 -6.36
C ALA A 623 -6.51 -27.70 -6.15
N GLY A 624 -7.19 -28.09 -7.22
CA GLY A 624 -7.95 -29.34 -7.38
C GLY A 624 -7.13 -30.56 -7.86
N HIS A 625 -7.20 -31.70 -7.15
CA HIS A 625 -6.65 -33.01 -7.57
C HIS A 625 -7.70 -34.14 -7.37
N PRO A 626 -7.79 -35.15 -8.27
CA PRO A 626 -8.84 -36.17 -8.31
C PRO A 626 -9.05 -37.02 -7.06
N THR A 627 -8.08 -37.12 -6.15
CA THR A 627 -8.26 -37.89 -4.90
C THR A 627 -8.69 -37.03 -3.72
N TYR A 628 -8.37 -35.72 -3.66
CA TYR A 628 -8.59 -34.93 -2.44
C TYR A 628 -9.26 -33.54 -2.61
N GLY A 629 -10.04 -33.29 -3.67
CA GLY A 629 -10.76 -32.01 -3.90
C GLY A 629 -9.86 -30.79 -4.17
N GLU A 630 -10.33 -29.55 -3.95
CA GLU A 630 -9.45 -28.36 -3.94
C GLU A 630 -8.88 -28.09 -2.53
N GLU A 631 -7.57 -27.88 -2.37
CA GLU A 631 -6.78 -28.36 -1.21
C GLU A 631 -5.31 -27.83 -1.26
N LEU A 632 -4.47 -27.87 -0.19
CA LEU A 632 -3.13 -27.21 -0.10
C LEU A 632 -1.80 -28.04 -0.03
N TRP A 633 -0.66 -27.43 -0.43
CA TRP A 633 0.64 -27.93 -0.99
C TRP A 633 2.00 -27.84 -0.19
N VAL A 634 3.14 -28.39 -0.66
CA VAL A 634 4.52 -28.42 -0.03
C VAL A 634 5.74 -28.15 -1.00
N SER A 635 7.00 -27.84 -0.60
CA SER A 635 8.25 -28.07 -1.41
C SER A 635 9.67 -27.79 -0.81
N ASP A 636 10.75 -28.33 -1.41
CA ASP A 636 12.18 -28.12 -1.04
C ASP A 636 13.21 -27.53 -2.06
N GLY A 637 13.63 -28.28 -3.08
CA GLY A 637 14.66 -27.91 -4.06
C GLY A 637 15.21 -29.03 -4.95
N THR A 638 14.90 -30.31 -4.71
CA THR A 638 15.36 -31.43 -5.58
C THR A 638 14.30 -32.52 -5.75
N ALA A 639 13.23 -32.20 -6.48
CA ALA A 639 12.00 -32.96 -6.74
C ALA A 639 11.20 -33.36 -5.48
N ALA A 640 11.84 -33.92 -4.45
CA ALA A 640 11.17 -34.83 -3.53
C ALA A 640 10.82 -34.31 -2.12
N GLY A 641 11.31 -33.17 -1.64
CA GLY A 641 10.85 -32.62 -0.34
C GLY A 641 9.49 -31.96 -0.46
N THR A 642 8.49 -32.75 -0.79
CA THR A 642 7.35 -32.34 -1.60
C THR A 642 6.43 -33.55 -1.60
N VAL A 643 5.50 -33.66 -0.64
CA VAL A 643 4.83 -34.95 -0.30
C VAL A 643 3.58 -34.82 0.61
N LEU A 644 2.94 -35.93 1.06
CA LEU A 644 1.60 -35.98 1.71
C LEU A 644 1.51 -36.45 3.18
N VAL A 645 0.42 -36.05 3.83
CA VAL A 645 0.22 -35.68 5.24
C VAL A 645 -1.05 -36.11 6.00
N LYS A 646 -2.30 -36.07 5.50
CA LYS A 646 -3.50 -36.41 6.31
C LYS A 646 -4.80 -36.79 5.61
N ASP A 647 -5.54 -37.77 6.09
CA ASP A 647 -6.94 -37.97 5.63
C ASP A 647 -7.82 -36.76 6.08
N LEU A 648 -8.79 -36.31 5.27
CA LEU A 648 -9.07 -34.86 5.10
C LEU A 648 -10.52 -34.42 4.84
N ASN A 649 -10.88 -33.41 4.00
CA ASN A 649 -12.29 -33.30 3.53
C ASN A 649 -12.56 -34.53 2.69
N PRO A 650 -13.07 -35.62 3.29
CA PRO A 650 -12.32 -36.85 3.17
C PRO A 650 -12.48 -37.44 1.77
N GLY A 651 -11.36 -37.76 1.12
CA GLY A 651 -11.38 -37.96 -0.32
C GLY A 651 -11.74 -36.66 -1.04
N THR A 652 -12.66 -36.69 -2.01
CA THR A 652 -12.72 -35.65 -3.06
C THR A 652 -13.38 -34.32 -2.69
N GLY A 653 -13.50 -33.96 -1.41
CA GLY A 653 -14.15 -32.73 -0.98
C GLY A 653 -13.20 -31.53 -0.94
N THR A 654 -13.74 -30.32 -1.11
CA THR A 654 -12.95 -29.08 -1.29
C THR A 654 -12.83 -28.24 -0.01
N SER A 655 -11.68 -27.59 0.11
CA SER A 655 -11.18 -26.63 1.09
C SER A 655 -11.65 -25.18 0.93
N PHE A 656 -11.80 -24.66 -0.29
CA PHE A 656 -12.15 -23.25 -0.63
C PHE A 656 -11.18 -22.06 -0.32
N PRO A 657 -9.83 -22.15 -0.37
CA PRO A 657 -8.97 -21.06 0.14
C PRO A 657 -8.94 -19.72 -0.62
N SER A 658 -8.96 -18.58 0.10
CA SER A 658 -8.41 -17.29 -0.40
C SER A 658 -8.13 -16.19 0.68
N ASN A 659 -7.20 -15.26 0.43
CA ASN A 659 -6.71 -14.20 1.36
C ASN A 659 -5.94 -14.74 2.62
N LEU A 660 -4.60 -14.78 2.57
CA LEU A 660 -3.66 -15.46 3.50
C LEU A 660 -2.32 -14.60 3.62
N VAL A 661 -1.76 -14.26 4.81
CA VAL A 661 -1.05 -12.95 5.11
C VAL A 661 0.05 -12.92 6.27
N VAL A 662 0.62 -11.75 6.75
CA VAL A 662 2.08 -11.26 6.79
C VAL A 662 2.75 -10.63 8.06
N ALA A 663 3.95 -11.13 8.45
CA ALA A 663 4.88 -10.65 9.52
C ALA A 663 4.71 -11.13 11.00
N GLY A 664 5.19 -12.35 11.29
CA GLY A 664 5.38 -13.00 12.61
C GLY A 664 5.30 -14.55 12.57
N GLY A 665 6.28 -15.26 13.14
CA GLY A 665 6.73 -16.66 12.92
C GLY A 665 5.84 -17.90 12.92
N MET A 666 4.67 -17.89 12.31
CA MET A 666 3.68 -18.99 12.35
C MET A 666 2.34 -18.41 11.84
N VAL A 667 1.49 -19.13 11.11
CA VAL A 667 0.51 -18.47 10.21
C VAL A 667 -0.93 -19.10 10.11
N PHE A 668 -2.00 -18.27 10.18
CA PHE A 668 -3.40 -18.45 10.67
C PHE A 668 -4.51 -18.47 9.59
N LEU A 669 -5.49 -19.40 9.47
CA LEU A 669 -5.98 -20.03 8.20
C LEU A 669 -7.52 -20.45 8.37
N SER A 670 -8.37 -20.92 7.38
CA SER A 670 -9.82 -21.30 7.46
C SER A 670 -10.55 -22.58 6.81
N ALA A 671 -9.98 -23.51 6.02
CA ALA A 671 -10.63 -24.76 5.47
C ALA A 671 -11.26 -25.85 6.40
N THR A 672 -11.66 -27.03 5.86
CA THR A 672 -12.76 -27.95 6.27
C THR A 672 -12.52 -29.49 6.27
N ASP A 673 -13.59 -30.27 6.59
CA ASP A 673 -13.87 -31.63 6.12
C ASP A 673 -15.28 -31.78 5.49
N GLY A 674 -16.09 -30.73 5.50
CA GLY A 674 -17.49 -30.75 5.08
C GLY A 674 -18.51 -31.08 6.16
N ALA A 675 -18.12 -31.48 7.38
CA ALA A 675 -19.05 -31.61 8.51
C ALA A 675 -19.61 -30.25 8.96
N ASP A 676 -18.81 -29.19 8.85
CA ASP A 676 -19.06 -27.87 9.43
C ASP A 676 -18.58 -26.73 8.47
N GLY A 677 -19.18 -25.53 8.51
CA GLY A 677 -18.96 -24.39 7.56
C GLY A 677 -17.64 -23.61 7.76
N GLY A 678 -17.19 -22.71 6.85
CA GLY A 678 -15.85 -22.03 6.83
C GLY A 678 -15.23 -21.76 8.22
N GLU A 679 -13.95 -22.01 8.59
CA GLU A 679 -13.27 -21.49 9.84
C GLU A 679 -11.81 -21.90 10.20
N LEU A 680 -11.23 -21.40 11.31
CA LEU A 680 -9.85 -21.57 11.81
C LEU A 680 -9.61 -22.77 12.80
N TYR A 681 -8.67 -23.72 12.54
CA TYR A 681 -8.10 -24.94 13.20
C TYR A 681 -6.67 -24.45 13.32
N ARG A 682 -5.72 -24.80 12.38
CA ARG A 682 -4.23 -24.50 12.34
C ARG A 682 -2.13 -24.99 10.17
N THR A 683 -0.91 -24.36 10.02
CA THR A 683 0.40 -24.96 9.72
C THR A 683 1.41 -24.79 10.88
N ASP A 684 2.22 -25.81 11.22
CA ASP A 684 3.63 -25.63 11.66
C ASP A 684 4.64 -26.66 11.12
N GLY A 685 4.26 -27.27 10.01
CA GLY A 685 5.08 -28.20 9.26
C GLY A 685 5.42 -29.51 9.93
N THR A 686 4.47 -30.15 10.60
CA THR A 686 4.75 -31.39 11.32
C THR A 686 3.67 -32.46 11.16
N SER A 687 2.67 -32.26 10.29
CA SER A 687 1.41 -33.03 10.14
C SER A 687 0.53 -33.10 11.40
N ALA A 688 1.19 -33.10 12.55
CA ALA A 688 0.69 -32.64 13.81
C ALA A 688 1.20 -31.20 14.04
N GLY A 689 1.46 -30.45 12.98
CA GLY A 689 1.29 -29.01 13.07
C GLY A 689 -0.09 -28.62 12.59
N THR A 690 -1.09 -29.53 12.73
CA THR A 690 -2.47 -29.39 12.19
C THR A 690 -3.68 -30.10 13.00
N TYR A 691 -4.80 -29.48 13.57
CA TYR A 691 -6.12 -29.97 14.26
C TYR A 691 -6.98 -28.84 15.05
N ARG A 692 -8.18 -28.97 15.71
CA ARG A 692 -9.37 -28.01 16.09
C ARG A 692 -9.78 -26.07 18.80
N VAL A 693 -8.89 -25.23 19.46
CA VAL A 693 -8.99 -24.60 20.85
C VAL A 693 -10.34 -24.29 21.51
N LEU A 694 -11.24 -23.58 20.85
CA LEU A 694 -12.61 -23.41 21.31
C LEU A 694 -13.44 -22.82 20.17
N ASP A 695 -13.98 -23.68 19.36
CA ASP A 695 -15.39 -24.03 19.52
C ASP A 695 -16.39 -22.89 19.25
N ILE A 696 -16.17 -22.02 18.27
CA ILE A 696 -16.70 -20.68 18.27
C ILE A 696 -18.26 -20.59 18.25
N TRP A 697 -19.09 -21.58 17.84
CA TRP A 697 -20.52 -21.73 18.28
C TRP A 697 -21.11 -23.18 18.18
N PRO A 698 -22.45 -23.43 18.14
CA PRO A 698 -23.02 -24.78 17.94
C PRO A 698 -23.94 -24.96 16.68
N GLY A 699 -23.48 -25.71 15.67
CA GLY A 699 -24.18 -26.03 14.41
C GLY A 699 -23.42 -25.58 13.15
N GLY A 700 -23.54 -26.26 12.00
CA GLY A 700 -22.68 -25.99 10.82
C GLY A 700 -22.99 -24.71 10.02
N ALA A 701 -22.72 -23.51 10.57
CA ALA A 701 -23.01 -22.19 9.98
C ALA A 701 -21.75 -21.42 9.46
N SER A 702 -21.88 -20.13 9.07
CA SER A 702 -20.86 -19.35 8.32
C SER A 702 -21.20 -17.85 8.01
N SER A 703 -20.28 -17.05 7.41
CA SER A 703 -20.59 -15.89 6.50
C SER A 703 -19.62 -15.45 5.35
N ASN A 704 -18.27 -15.38 5.49
CA ASN A 704 -17.24 -14.93 4.47
C ASN A 704 -16.99 -13.40 4.26
N VAL A 705 -15.76 -13.00 3.83
CA VAL A 705 -15.18 -11.60 3.67
C VAL A 705 -13.97 -11.51 2.65
N GLU A 706 -12.93 -10.63 2.79
CA GLU A 706 -11.77 -10.40 1.87
C GLU A 706 -10.31 -10.35 2.51
N MET A 707 -9.51 -9.24 2.51
CA MET A 707 -8.31 -8.90 3.37
C MET A 707 -6.78 -9.00 2.90
N LEU A 708 -5.87 -8.01 3.21
CA LEU A 708 -4.37 -8.00 2.97
C LEU A 708 -3.38 -7.36 4.09
N THR A 709 -2.03 -7.66 4.12
CA THR A 709 -0.84 -6.84 4.66
C THR A 709 -0.29 -6.85 6.17
N PRO A 710 1.07 -6.73 6.47
CA PRO A 710 1.89 -6.35 7.72
C PRO A 710 1.59 -6.53 9.28
N LEU A 711 2.42 -7.16 10.20
CA LEU A 711 2.65 -6.86 11.71
C LEU A 711 3.96 -7.35 12.49
N ASN A 712 4.03 -7.45 13.87
CA ASN A 712 5.08 -8.10 14.73
C ASN A 712 4.72 -9.39 15.55
N THR A 713 3.78 -9.31 16.50
CA THR A 713 3.55 -10.39 17.50
C THR A 713 2.51 -11.43 17.12
N GLN A 714 1.42 -11.08 16.43
CA GLN A 714 0.20 -11.88 16.18
C GLN A 714 -0.44 -11.43 14.83
N VAL A 715 -1.76 -11.46 14.55
CA VAL A 715 -2.32 -11.18 13.19
C VAL A 715 -3.82 -10.78 12.93
N PHE A 716 -4.21 -9.51 12.94
CA PHE A 716 -5.66 -9.18 12.93
C PHE A 716 -6.44 -9.26 11.60
N PHE A 717 -7.65 -9.89 11.62
CA PHE A 717 -8.56 -9.92 10.46
C PHE A 717 -10.10 -9.69 10.64
N THR A 718 -10.99 -10.61 11.07
CA THR A 718 -12.48 -10.55 10.75
C THR A 718 -13.52 -10.51 11.94
N ALA A 719 -14.69 -11.23 12.04
CA ALA A 719 -15.59 -11.21 13.27
C ALA A 719 -17.03 -11.93 13.56
N ARG A 720 -18.09 -12.18 12.73
CA ARG A 720 -19.50 -12.70 13.09
C ARG A 720 -19.82 -13.67 14.33
N THR A 721 -21.07 -13.75 14.84
CA THR A 721 -21.85 -14.72 15.75
C THR A 721 -23.28 -15.07 15.19
N PRO A 722 -24.24 -15.74 15.89
CA PRO A 722 -25.13 -15.20 16.98
C PRO A 722 -24.68 -15.31 18.46
N GLY A 723 -24.71 -14.25 19.31
CA GLY A 723 -24.23 -14.22 20.73
C GLY A 723 -24.67 -13.02 21.61
N ALA A 724 -23.86 -12.02 22.03
CA ALA A 724 -22.58 -11.52 21.48
C ALA A 724 -22.70 -11.22 19.97
N GLY A 725 -22.02 -10.30 19.28
CA GLY A 725 -21.14 -9.22 19.70
C GLY A 725 -20.62 -8.45 18.48
N THR A 726 -19.51 -7.73 18.61
CA THR A 726 -18.94 -6.67 17.72
C THR A 726 -17.68 -6.14 18.41
N GLU A 727 -16.96 -7.01 19.10
CA GLU A 727 -16.37 -6.69 20.39
C GLU A 727 -15.01 -7.43 20.66
N LEU A 728 -14.43 -7.99 19.58
CA LEU A 728 -13.04 -7.90 19.12
C LEU A 728 -11.96 -9.07 19.15
N TRP A 729 -12.27 -10.33 18.81
CA TRP A 729 -11.38 -11.37 18.24
C TRP A 729 -9.98 -11.54 18.94
N ALA A 730 -8.83 -11.47 18.27
CA ALA A 730 -7.44 -11.58 18.81
C ALA A 730 -6.89 -13.01 19.10
N SER A 731 -5.57 -13.35 19.01
CA SER A 731 -5.05 -14.69 19.42
C SER A 731 -3.52 -14.97 19.46
N ASP A 732 -3.11 -15.95 20.28
CA ASP A 732 -1.88 -16.74 20.05
C ASP A 732 -2.08 -18.27 20.01
N GLY A 733 -3.31 -18.71 20.31
CA GLY A 733 -3.85 -20.03 19.99
C GLY A 733 -3.34 -21.18 20.80
N THR A 734 -2.50 -20.92 21.81
CA THR A 734 -2.08 -21.89 22.83
C THR A 734 -3.25 -22.73 23.37
N ALA A 735 -2.99 -23.82 24.09
CA ALA A 735 -3.93 -24.42 25.05
C ALA A 735 -4.22 -23.46 26.24
N ALA A 736 -4.56 -22.24 25.87
CA ALA A 736 -4.59 -20.97 26.58
C ALA A 736 -5.06 -19.92 25.52
N GLY A 737 -6.32 -19.48 25.58
CA GLY A 737 -7.00 -18.68 24.52
C GLY A 737 -7.69 -17.40 25.03
N THR A 738 -9.00 -17.44 25.46
CA THR A 738 -10.31 -17.02 24.79
C THR A 738 -11.43 -16.02 25.42
N ARG A 739 -11.43 -14.64 25.41
CA ARG A 739 -12.11 -13.67 26.38
C ARG A 739 -13.12 -12.56 26.03
N MET A 740 -13.28 -12.13 24.79
CA MET A 740 -13.82 -10.82 24.41
C MET A 740 -12.94 -9.62 24.80
N VAL A 741 -12.52 -8.77 23.85
CA VAL A 741 -11.74 -7.57 24.17
C VAL A 741 -12.65 -6.56 24.80
N LYS A 742 -13.82 -6.27 24.22
CA LYS A 742 -14.69 -5.18 24.63
C LYS A 742 -16.18 -5.40 24.51
N ASP A 743 -16.97 -5.22 25.58
CA ASP A 743 -18.38 -4.78 25.52
C ASP A 743 -18.66 -3.27 25.67
N ILE A 744 -19.82 -2.81 25.14
CA ILE A 744 -20.55 -1.61 25.60
C ILE A 744 -22.08 -1.77 25.69
N VAL A 745 -22.76 -2.11 24.60
CA VAL A 745 -24.22 -1.94 24.45
C VAL A 745 -24.97 -3.26 24.79
N PRO A 746 -26.30 -3.25 25.07
CA PRO A 746 -26.91 -4.30 25.92
C PRO A 746 -27.07 -5.73 25.38
N GLY A 747 -26.64 -6.07 24.15
CA GLY A 747 -26.70 -7.44 23.63
C GLY A 747 -26.70 -7.54 22.10
N SER A 748 -26.57 -8.75 21.56
CA SER A 748 -26.94 -9.19 20.21
C SER A 748 -26.47 -8.44 18.93
N GLY A 749 -25.29 -7.80 18.83
CA GLY A 749 -24.75 -7.33 17.54
C GLY A 749 -23.47 -6.48 17.53
N SER A 750 -23.28 -5.71 16.45
CA SER A 750 -22.07 -5.82 15.65
C SER A 750 -21.40 -4.50 15.23
N ALA A 751 -20.07 -4.54 15.28
CA ALA A 751 -19.08 -3.63 14.74
C ALA A 751 -18.43 -4.15 13.42
N SER A 752 -17.45 -5.07 13.38
CA SER A 752 -17.08 -5.93 12.20
C SER A 752 -16.31 -5.25 10.99
N LEU A 753 -15.25 -5.84 10.39
CA LEU A 753 -13.94 -5.28 9.92
C LEU A 753 -13.78 -4.50 8.55
N SER A 754 -12.92 -3.46 8.52
CA SER A 754 -12.39 -2.62 7.42
C SER A 754 -11.07 -1.96 7.82
N HIS A 755 -10.03 -2.78 7.76
CA HIS A 755 -8.65 -2.45 7.46
C HIS A 755 -7.64 -1.84 8.47
N LEU A 756 -6.73 -2.69 8.95
CA LEU A 756 -6.21 -2.71 10.30
C LEU A 756 -4.82 -2.08 10.51
N ALA A 757 -3.85 -2.78 11.11
CA ALA A 757 -3.16 -2.31 12.33
C ALA A 757 -1.60 -2.05 12.44
N ALA A 758 -0.71 -1.90 11.45
CA ALA A 758 0.77 -2.14 11.63
C ALA A 758 1.65 -1.08 12.31
N ALA A 759 2.20 -1.39 13.50
CA ALA A 759 3.41 -0.86 14.16
C ALA A 759 3.30 -0.60 15.69
N GLY A 760 3.18 -1.66 16.49
CA GLY A 760 3.64 -1.72 17.89
C GLY A 760 2.80 -1.08 19.01
N LYS A 761 2.22 0.11 18.82
CA LYS A 761 1.80 1.02 19.92
C LYS A 761 0.27 1.20 20.15
N LEU A 762 -0.59 0.60 19.34
CA LEU A 762 -1.84 0.00 19.87
C LEU A 762 -3.22 0.57 19.38
N PHE A 763 -3.48 0.89 18.11
CA PHE A 763 -4.54 1.83 17.58
C PHE A 763 -5.82 1.24 16.98
N PHE A 764 -7.03 1.93 17.01
CA PHE A 764 -8.03 2.13 15.88
C PHE A 764 -9.48 2.71 16.09
N PHE A 765 -10.30 2.93 15.02
CA PHE A 765 -11.37 3.96 14.74
C PHE A 765 -12.71 4.19 15.51
N ALA A 766 -13.84 3.47 15.34
CA ALA A 766 -15.09 3.64 16.14
C ALA A 766 -16.28 4.49 15.72
N TYR A 767 -17.37 3.81 15.39
CA TYR A 767 -18.77 3.95 15.83
C TYR A 767 -19.07 3.35 17.26
N ASP A 768 -20.05 3.88 17.98
CA ASP A 768 -20.98 3.30 18.99
C ASP A 768 -22.28 4.12 18.91
N ALA A 769 -23.18 4.21 19.89
CA ALA A 769 -24.29 5.16 19.77
C ALA A 769 -23.94 6.67 19.99
N GLN A 770 -22.70 7.09 20.32
CA GLN A 770 -22.45 8.40 20.97
C GLN A 770 -22.02 9.61 20.12
N HIS A 771 -20.81 9.65 19.55
CA HIS A 771 -20.20 10.83 18.92
C HIS A 771 -19.95 10.87 17.37
N GLY A 772 -20.18 9.86 16.53
CA GLY A 772 -19.89 9.77 15.06
C GLY A 772 -18.93 8.60 14.59
N ASP A 773 -17.86 8.73 13.82
CA ASP A 773 -16.75 7.78 13.73
C ASP A 773 -15.36 8.46 13.96
N GLU A 774 -14.47 8.06 14.93
CA GLU A 774 -12.98 8.37 15.03
C GLU A 774 -12.20 7.88 16.34
N LEU A 775 -10.92 7.47 16.29
CA LEU A 775 -10.12 6.42 17.06
C LEU A 775 -10.11 6.24 18.62
N TRP A 776 -10.03 4.99 19.16
CA TRP A 776 -9.57 4.58 20.53
C TRP A 776 -8.27 3.70 20.36
N VAL A 777 -7.17 3.97 21.08
CA VAL A 777 -5.80 3.32 21.03
C VAL A 777 -5.37 2.79 22.42
N SER A 778 -4.19 2.18 22.63
CA SER A 778 -3.58 1.94 23.97
C SER A 778 -2.72 0.64 24.20
N ASP A 779 -3.25 -0.42 24.85
CA ASP A 779 -2.50 -1.59 25.42
C ASP A 779 -2.84 -3.01 24.89
N GLY A 780 -4.10 -3.29 24.56
CA GLY A 780 -4.56 -4.54 23.96
C GLY A 780 -4.68 -5.77 24.87
N THR A 781 -4.44 -5.65 26.18
CA THR A 781 -4.52 -6.74 27.17
C THR A 781 -5.45 -6.47 28.36
N ALA A 782 -5.51 -5.24 28.89
CA ALA A 782 -6.19 -4.95 30.17
C ALA A 782 -7.34 -3.93 30.09
N ALA A 783 -7.03 -2.65 29.85
CA ALA A 783 -7.97 -1.51 29.87
C ALA A 783 -7.49 -0.31 29.02
N GLY A 784 -6.44 -0.50 28.23
CA GLY A 784 -5.69 0.53 27.53
C GLY A 784 -6.47 1.22 26.43
N THR A 785 -7.55 0.60 25.94
CA THR A 785 -8.31 1.13 24.82
C THR A 785 -8.95 2.44 25.20
N ASN A 786 -8.61 3.53 24.49
CA ASN A 786 -8.91 4.93 24.83
C ASN A 786 -9.18 5.88 23.65
N LEU A 787 -10.37 6.51 23.58
CA LEU A 787 -10.84 7.41 22.51
C LEU A 787 -9.91 8.56 22.56
N VAL A 788 -9.19 8.79 21.47
CA VAL A 788 -8.00 9.58 21.62
C VAL A 788 -8.24 11.06 21.40
N VAL A 789 -9.39 11.57 20.88
CA VAL A 789 -9.95 12.90 21.27
C VAL A 789 -11.44 13.11 20.87
N ASP A 790 -11.95 14.35 20.91
CA ASP A 790 -13.32 14.80 20.55
C ASP A 790 -13.24 16.19 19.88
N LEU A 791 -13.40 16.31 18.54
CA LEU A 791 -13.32 17.62 17.85
C LEU A 791 -13.95 17.76 16.42
N ALA A 792 -14.75 16.82 15.88
CA ALA A 792 -15.93 17.26 15.12
C ALA A 792 -17.20 16.56 15.66
N PRO A 793 -17.70 17.11 16.76
CA PRO A 793 -18.37 16.35 17.78
C PRO A 793 -19.79 15.96 17.41
N GLY A 794 -20.20 14.79 17.92
CA GLY A 794 -21.52 14.22 17.66
C GLY A 794 -21.59 13.60 16.26
N PRO A 795 -22.64 12.83 15.95
CA PRO A 795 -22.75 12.18 14.65
C PRO A 795 -22.97 13.20 13.49
N ARG A 796 -21.93 13.98 13.04
CA ARG A 796 -21.89 14.85 11.82
C ARG A 796 -20.49 14.80 11.12
N TYR A 797 -20.25 14.12 9.96
CA TYR A 797 -18.93 13.83 9.28
C TYR A 797 -18.55 14.53 7.95
N GLY A 798 -17.52 14.09 7.20
CA GLY A 798 -16.17 13.75 7.71
C GLY A 798 -15.45 12.41 7.54
N ALA A 799 -15.91 11.34 8.20
CA ALA A 799 -15.09 10.32 8.85
C ALA A 799 -15.06 9.01 8.06
N VAL A 800 -14.93 9.18 6.76
CA VAL A 800 -15.57 8.33 5.80
C VAL A 800 -14.58 7.29 5.35
N ARG A 801 -14.95 6.02 5.39
CA ARG A 801 -14.28 4.94 6.10
C ARG A 801 -13.25 4.02 5.33
N GLN A 802 -12.23 4.56 4.63
CA GLN A 802 -11.53 3.84 3.52
C GLN A 802 -9.97 3.69 3.35
N ARG A 803 -8.99 4.39 3.98
CA ARG A 803 -7.52 4.14 3.70
C ARG A 803 -6.48 4.35 4.84
N LEU A 804 -5.47 3.48 5.15
CA LEU A 804 -4.60 3.55 6.38
C LEU A 804 -3.36 2.61 6.59
N PHE A 805 -2.45 2.93 7.56
CA PHE A 805 -0.98 3.08 7.38
C PHE A 805 0.06 3.03 8.56
N ALA A 806 1.31 2.56 8.36
CA ALA A 806 2.36 2.34 9.40
C ALA A 806 3.58 3.29 9.49
N PHE A 807 3.81 3.99 10.63
CA PHE A 807 5.08 4.71 10.90
C PHE A 807 6.09 3.88 11.73
N GLY A 808 6.21 2.58 11.44
CA GLY A 808 7.31 1.70 11.89
C GLY A 808 7.46 1.39 13.40
N SER A 809 6.98 2.23 14.33
CA SER A 809 6.90 1.86 15.77
C SER A 809 5.87 2.57 16.65
N SER A 810 5.35 3.77 16.31
CA SER A 810 4.35 4.44 17.17
C SER A 810 3.53 5.62 16.64
N SER A 811 3.76 6.15 15.42
CA SER A 811 3.16 7.44 15.00
C SER A 811 2.40 7.42 13.67
N CYS A 812 1.61 8.47 13.42
CA CYS A 812 0.38 8.40 12.63
C CYS A 812 -0.09 9.86 12.21
N VAL A 813 -1.06 10.11 11.29
CA VAL A 813 -1.42 11.41 10.62
C VAL A 813 -2.95 11.63 10.21
N PHE A 814 -3.79 12.36 11.01
CA PHE A 814 -5.15 12.94 10.71
C PHE A 814 -5.46 14.22 11.47
N THR A 815 -6.39 15.06 10.99
CA THR A 815 -7.16 16.22 11.55
C THR A 815 -7.09 16.61 13.05
N GLY A 816 -7.47 17.85 13.35
CA GLY A 816 -7.56 18.49 14.68
C GLY A 816 -8.49 19.70 14.71
N SER A 817 -9.40 19.71 13.74
CA SER A 817 -10.34 20.77 13.42
C SER A 817 -11.31 20.19 12.38
N ASP A 818 -12.58 19.96 12.74
CA ASP A 818 -13.69 20.86 12.37
C ASP A 818 -14.97 20.25 11.78
N GLY A 819 -14.99 19.97 10.48
CA GLY A 819 -16.22 19.66 9.76
C GLY A 819 -16.62 20.63 8.65
N GLY A 820 -15.67 21.36 8.03
CA GLY A 820 -16.05 22.51 7.21
C GLY A 820 -15.21 22.93 5.99
N ASP A 821 -13.98 22.44 5.75
CA ASP A 821 -13.07 23.03 4.74
C ASP A 821 -12.46 22.04 3.73
N GLY A 822 -13.21 20.97 3.46
CA GLY A 822 -12.60 19.71 3.10
C GLY A 822 -11.70 19.13 4.19
N LEU A 823 -11.22 17.87 4.13
CA LEU A 823 -10.14 17.45 5.05
C LEU A 823 -8.85 18.17 4.66
N GLN A 824 -7.76 17.60 5.12
CA GLN A 824 -6.43 18.11 5.04
C GLN A 824 -5.52 16.87 5.17
N LEU A 825 -4.34 17.03 5.76
CA LEU A 825 -3.50 15.93 6.39
C LEU A 825 -3.27 15.31 9.35
N TRP A 826 -3.63 16.03 10.48
CA TRP A 826 -2.88 16.24 11.78
C TRP A 826 -2.10 15.13 12.64
N ARG A 827 -0.96 14.50 12.26
CA ARG A 827 0.20 14.01 13.13
C ARG A 827 0.15 12.98 14.34
N SER A 828 -0.90 12.33 14.83
CA SER A 828 -0.86 11.51 16.10
C SER A 828 0.28 10.50 16.40
N ASP A 829 0.36 10.10 17.67
CA ASP A 829 1.11 9.03 18.32
C ASP A 829 0.18 8.11 19.16
N GLY A 830 -1.14 8.20 18.95
CA GLY A 830 -2.12 7.52 19.76
C GLY A 830 -2.33 8.24 21.09
N THR A 831 -2.43 9.57 21.04
CA THR A 831 -2.86 10.45 22.14
C THR A 831 -3.51 11.71 21.56
N ALA A 832 -4.47 12.29 22.30
CA ALA A 832 -5.14 13.56 21.98
C ALA A 832 -4.20 14.67 21.52
N ALA A 833 -3.03 14.75 22.18
CA ALA A 833 -2.07 15.81 22.02
C ALA A 833 -1.03 15.54 20.93
N GLY A 834 -0.80 14.28 20.55
CA GLY A 834 0.07 13.93 19.43
C GLY A 834 -0.51 14.36 18.08
N THR A 835 -1.83 14.61 18.04
CA THR A 835 -2.57 15.03 16.86
C THR A 835 -2.41 16.51 16.53
N VAL A 836 -1.59 16.87 15.52
CA VAL A 836 -1.32 18.25 15.05
C VAL A 836 -1.17 18.42 13.52
N GLN A 837 -1.81 19.42 12.89
CA GLN A 837 -1.93 19.52 11.43
C GLN A 837 -0.57 19.46 10.72
N LEU A 838 -0.32 18.45 9.87
CA LEU A 838 0.75 18.61 8.88
C LEU A 838 0.39 19.68 7.84
N GLY A 839 -0.86 20.03 7.52
CA GLY A 839 -1.07 21.19 6.66
C GLY A 839 -2.49 21.55 6.26
N ARG A 840 -2.59 22.78 5.72
CA ARG A 840 -3.51 23.23 4.69
C ARG A 840 -2.73 23.66 3.44
N PHE A 841 -2.73 22.77 2.48
CA PHE A 841 -2.84 23.02 1.08
C PHE A 841 -4.20 23.85 0.87
N GLY A 842 -4.57 24.38 -0.31
CA GLY A 842 -5.79 25.15 -0.66
C GLY A 842 -5.67 25.92 -1.99
N THR A 843 -5.77 25.31 -3.20
CA THR A 843 -5.69 26.11 -4.46
C THR A 843 -6.94 26.97 -4.58
N ARG A 844 -8.09 26.40 -4.17
CA ARG A 844 -9.21 27.17 -3.63
C ARG A 844 -9.10 27.26 -2.10
N GLN A 845 -9.45 28.42 -1.57
CA GLN A 845 -9.44 28.67 -0.14
C GLN A 845 -10.68 28.06 0.54
N GLY A 846 -10.48 27.24 1.57
CA GLY A 846 -11.57 26.64 2.34
C GLY A 846 -12.36 25.55 1.59
N VAL A 847 -11.86 25.13 0.44
CA VAL A 847 -12.20 23.85 -0.17
C VAL A 847 -11.05 22.92 0.17
N GLY A 848 -11.36 21.64 0.19
CA GLY A 848 -10.36 20.59 0.23
C GLY A 848 -9.46 20.55 -1.02
N ALA A 849 -8.43 19.71 -0.90
CA ALA A 849 -8.20 18.71 -1.94
C ALA A 849 -9.40 17.76 -1.98
N VAL A 850 -9.30 16.73 -2.81
CA VAL A 850 -10.51 16.44 -3.54
C VAL A 850 -10.74 14.93 -3.79
N SER A 851 -9.71 14.10 -4.02
CA SER A 851 -9.73 12.71 -4.58
C SER A 851 -8.32 12.06 -4.47
N VAL A 852 -8.04 10.85 -3.97
CA VAL A 852 -6.68 10.33 -3.55
C VAL A 852 -6.71 8.78 -3.30
N ASP A 853 -5.61 7.96 -3.40
CA ASP A 853 -5.24 6.59 -2.81
C ASP A 853 -3.71 6.13 -2.86
N GLU A 854 -3.28 4.98 -2.25
CA GLU A 854 -1.98 4.18 -2.37
C GLU A 854 -0.63 4.40 -1.56
N MET A 855 -0.68 4.63 -0.25
CA MET A 855 0.36 5.17 0.68
C MET A 855 1.54 4.31 1.31
N ILE A 856 2.82 4.81 1.40
CA ILE A 856 3.92 4.34 2.36
C ILE A 856 4.88 5.44 2.91
N LEU A 857 5.93 5.03 3.63
CA LEU A 857 7.08 5.82 4.05
C LEU A 857 8.44 5.49 3.39
N ASP A 858 9.20 6.51 2.95
CA ASP A 858 10.67 6.52 2.83
C ASP A 858 11.23 7.47 3.89
N GLY A 859 11.77 6.88 4.97
CA GLY A 859 12.33 7.57 6.12
C GLY A 859 11.32 8.47 6.84
N THR A 860 11.11 9.68 6.33
CA THR A 860 10.21 10.71 6.88
C THR A 860 9.49 11.55 5.80
N THR A 861 9.62 11.19 4.53
CA THR A 861 9.15 11.97 3.38
C THR A 861 7.74 11.50 2.97
N LEU A 862 6.94 12.35 2.28
CA LEU A 862 5.47 12.30 2.44
C LEU A 862 4.55 12.63 1.22
N TYR A 863 4.93 12.30 -0.03
CA TYR A 863 4.29 12.81 -1.27
C TYR A 863 3.25 11.85 -1.92
N PHE A 864 2.01 12.29 -2.09
CA PHE A 864 0.74 11.61 -1.83
C PHE A 864 -0.30 11.83 -2.91
N SER A 865 -1.00 10.85 -3.51
CA SER A 865 -1.89 11.18 -4.61
C SER A 865 -2.95 12.15 -4.21
N ALA A 866 -3.45 12.96 -5.14
CA ALA A 866 -4.59 13.82 -4.90
C ALA A 866 -5.18 14.45 -6.17
N ASP A 867 -6.40 14.96 -5.99
CA ASP A 867 -7.00 16.04 -6.74
C ASP A 867 -7.11 17.29 -5.85
N ASP A 868 -7.04 18.47 -6.45
CA ASP A 868 -7.29 19.80 -5.87
C ASP A 868 -8.55 20.48 -6.41
N GLY A 869 -9.30 19.78 -7.26
CA GLY A 869 -10.48 20.27 -7.97
C GLY A 869 -10.15 21.28 -9.09
N VAL A 870 -8.89 21.29 -9.56
CA VAL A 870 -8.44 22.26 -10.57
C VAL A 870 -7.67 21.58 -11.69
N LEU A 871 -6.58 20.91 -11.34
CA LEU A 871 -5.74 20.26 -12.32
C LEU A 871 -6.20 18.83 -12.50
N GLY A 872 -6.85 18.28 -11.46
CA GLY A 872 -7.24 16.90 -11.28
C GLY A 872 -6.11 16.12 -10.59
N GLN A 873 -4.87 16.26 -11.06
CA GLN A 873 -4.12 15.07 -11.42
C GLN A 873 -2.67 14.82 -10.88
N GLU A 874 -1.94 15.48 -9.91
CA GLU A 874 -0.45 15.20 -9.71
C GLU A 874 0.42 15.69 -8.49
N LEU A 875 1.63 15.10 -8.33
CA LEU A 875 2.64 14.98 -7.25
C LEU A 875 3.15 16.30 -6.62
N TRP A 876 3.35 16.33 -5.30
CA TRP A 876 3.82 17.46 -4.50
C TRP A 876 4.95 16.99 -3.56
N THR A 877 5.18 17.56 -2.36
CA THR A 877 6.42 17.42 -1.57
C THR A 877 6.27 17.57 -0.02
N ALA A 878 5.44 16.75 0.66
CA ALA A 878 5.28 16.83 2.13
C ALA A 878 6.38 16.10 2.94
N SER A 879 6.49 16.41 4.23
CA SER A 879 7.43 15.77 5.18
C SER A 879 6.79 15.56 6.57
N LEU A 880 7.16 14.47 7.24
CA LEU A 880 6.79 14.13 8.62
C LEU A 880 7.63 14.84 9.68
N LEU A 881 8.71 15.53 9.28
CA LEU A 881 9.64 16.17 10.20
C LEU A 881 9.14 17.57 10.62
N GLY A 882 8.55 17.66 11.81
CA GLY A 882 8.36 18.93 12.49
C GLY A 882 7.11 19.02 13.38
N THR A 883 7.01 20.13 14.11
CA THR A 883 5.84 20.50 14.93
C THR A 883 5.07 21.70 14.35
N LYS A 884 5.29 21.99 13.06
CA LYS A 884 4.57 23.01 12.28
C LYS A 884 4.03 22.36 11.03
N LEU A 885 2.97 22.95 10.49
CA LEU A 885 2.39 22.67 9.18
C LEU A 885 3.50 22.46 8.13
N ALA A 886 3.76 21.21 7.76
CA ALA A 886 4.44 20.85 6.53
C ALA A 886 3.57 21.25 5.33
N PHE A 887 3.95 22.37 4.72
CA PHE A 887 3.90 22.48 3.27
C PHE A 887 5.17 21.76 2.75
N ALA A 888 5.15 20.76 1.88
CA ALA A 888 4.07 20.33 1.01
C ALA A 888 3.82 21.31 -0.15
N SER A 889 4.24 20.92 -1.37
CA SER A 889 4.55 21.78 -2.51
C SER A 889 4.65 20.94 -3.80
N THR A 890 4.13 21.36 -4.96
CA THR A 890 4.19 20.59 -6.23
C THR A 890 5.56 19.99 -6.48
N PHE A 891 5.59 18.83 -7.11
CA PHE A 891 6.79 18.07 -7.30
C PHE A 891 7.78 18.92 -8.09
N GLY A 892 8.83 19.34 -7.40
CA GLY A 892 9.77 20.30 -7.94
C GLY A 892 9.36 21.79 -7.95
N VAL A 893 8.24 22.29 -7.40
CA VAL A 893 8.03 23.77 -7.37
C VAL A 893 9.13 24.46 -6.59
N GLY A 894 9.85 25.29 -7.34
CA GLY A 894 10.51 26.46 -6.82
C GLY A 894 9.52 27.51 -6.31
N CYS A 895 10.01 28.47 -5.52
CA CYS A 895 9.18 29.40 -4.78
C CYS A 895 8.25 30.29 -5.64
N PRO A 896 6.95 30.37 -5.32
CA PRO A 896 6.04 31.35 -5.93
C PRO A 896 6.39 32.79 -5.53
N GLY A 897 6.29 33.74 -6.47
CA GLY A 897 6.41 35.17 -6.15
C GLY A 897 6.81 36.11 -7.30
N THR A 898 7.11 35.57 -8.49
CA THR A 898 7.88 36.31 -9.51
C THR A 898 7.05 36.95 -10.62
N GLY A 899 5.85 36.44 -10.94
CA GLY A 899 5.20 36.77 -12.22
C GLY A 899 5.96 36.13 -13.39
N ASP A 900 6.21 34.83 -13.25
CA ASP A 900 6.68 33.90 -14.29
C ASP A 900 8.08 34.21 -14.88
N LYS A 901 8.90 34.97 -14.14
CA LYS A 901 10.29 35.28 -14.50
C LYS A 901 11.24 35.21 -13.31
N VAL A 902 12.21 34.30 -13.35
CA VAL A 902 13.24 34.20 -12.30
C VAL A 902 14.02 35.54 -12.20
N PRO A 903 14.10 36.18 -11.02
CA PRO A 903 14.87 37.41 -10.85
C PRO A 903 16.37 37.13 -11.00
N GLN A 904 17.04 37.86 -11.88
CA GLN A 904 18.45 37.63 -12.20
C GLN A 904 19.32 38.75 -11.63
N ILE A 905 20.45 38.39 -11.04
CA ILE A 905 21.49 39.38 -10.69
C ILE A 905 22.35 39.66 -11.92
N HIS A 906 22.51 40.94 -12.25
CA HIS A 906 23.58 41.46 -13.09
C HIS A 906 24.58 42.25 -12.22
N VAL A 907 25.88 42.13 -12.50
CA VAL A 907 26.93 42.85 -11.75
C VAL A 907 27.75 43.73 -12.70
N ASP A 908 27.54 45.03 -12.61
CA ASP A 908 28.31 46.07 -13.28
C ASP A 908 29.64 46.32 -12.54
N ASN A 909 30.74 45.99 -13.23
CA ASN A 909 32.14 46.03 -12.76
C ASN A 909 32.52 44.98 -11.71
N LEU A 910 33.76 44.49 -11.80
CA LEU A 910 34.30 43.54 -10.83
C LEU A 910 34.66 44.25 -9.50
N PRO A 911 34.10 43.81 -8.36
CA PRO A 911 34.42 44.36 -7.04
C PRO A 911 35.90 44.17 -6.68
N ARG A 912 36.56 45.23 -6.16
CA ARG A 912 37.94 45.19 -5.63
C ARG A 912 38.03 45.98 -4.32
N ILE A 913 38.88 45.56 -3.39
CA ILE A 913 39.10 46.29 -2.12
C ILE A 913 39.40 47.77 -2.38
N GLY A 914 38.73 48.66 -1.64
CA GLY A 914 38.84 50.11 -1.81
C GLY A 914 37.99 50.71 -2.95
N SER A 915 37.30 49.89 -3.76
CA SER A 915 36.33 50.39 -4.74
C SER A 915 35.05 50.85 -4.06
N SER A 916 34.65 52.10 -4.30
CA SER A 916 33.37 52.61 -3.82
C SER A 916 32.18 52.25 -4.73
N ASN A 917 32.45 51.94 -6.00
CA ASN A 917 31.46 51.89 -7.08
C ASN A 917 31.57 50.58 -7.90
N PHE A 918 31.07 49.47 -7.36
CA PHE A 918 30.50 48.41 -8.21
C PHE A 918 28.98 48.42 -7.98
N ARG A 919 28.22 48.07 -9.01
CA ARG A 919 26.76 48.16 -8.98
C ARG A 919 26.18 46.77 -9.22
N ILE A 920 25.27 46.36 -8.35
CA ILE A 920 24.47 45.16 -8.58
C ILE A 920 23.09 45.62 -9.03
N GLU A 921 22.62 45.10 -10.16
CA GLU A 921 21.24 45.20 -10.61
C GLU A 921 20.51 43.88 -10.36
N VAL A 922 19.29 43.94 -9.82
CA VAL A 922 18.32 42.85 -9.98
C VAL A 922 17.46 43.16 -11.19
N GLN A 923 17.37 42.24 -12.15
CA GLN A 923 16.50 42.31 -13.31
C GLN A 923 15.35 41.30 -13.18
N ASN A 924 14.24 41.52 -13.89
CA ASN A 924 13.01 40.71 -13.82
C ASN A 924 12.31 40.65 -12.44
N ALA A 925 12.54 41.62 -11.54
CA ALA A 925 11.73 41.75 -10.34
C ALA A 925 10.35 42.37 -10.67
N ARG A 926 9.35 42.20 -9.79
CA ARG A 926 8.06 42.88 -9.93
C ARG A 926 8.23 44.41 -9.83
N PRO A 927 7.59 45.22 -10.70
CA PRO A 927 7.60 46.67 -10.60
C PRO A 927 7.15 47.17 -9.22
N ALA A 928 7.85 48.17 -8.68
CA ALA A 928 7.65 48.77 -7.35
C ALA A 928 7.78 47.82 -6.13
N ALA A 929 8.38 46.63 -6.27
CA ALA A 929 8.61 45.72 -5.15
C ALA A 929 9.81 46.17 -4.26
N PRO A 930 9.72 46.03 -2.93
CA PRO A 930 10.86 46.21 -2.03
C PRO A 930 11.76 44.96 -2.02
N ALA A 931 13.05 45.16 -2.29
CA ALA A 931 14.04 44.10 -2.25
C ALA A 931 15.13 44.39 -1.19
N THR A 932 15.64 43.32 -0.57
CA THR A 932 16.73 43.35 0.41
C THR A 932 17.89 42.50 -0.10
N PHE A 933 19.11 43.02 0.03
CA PHE A 933 20.34 42.30 -0.31
C PHE A 933 20.98 41.65 0.93
N TYR A 934 21.62 40.50 0.73
CA TYR A 934 22.35 39.77 1.76
C TYR A 934 23.74 39.34 1.26
N LEU A 935 24.70 39.26 2.18
CA LEU A 935 26.09 38.83 1.93
C LEU A 935 26.53 37.80 2.99
N ALA A 936 27.18 36.72 2.56
CA ALA A 936 27.72 35.65 3.41
C ALA A 936 29.08 35.13 2.89
N VAL A 937 29.90 34.49 3.74
CA VAL A 937 31.27 34.04 3.38
C VAL A 937 31.42 32.54 3.11
N ALA A 938 30.33 31.77 3.16
CA ALA A 938 30.33 30.33 2.87
C ALA A 938 28.92 29.86 2.43
N PRO A 939 28.82 28.79 1.61
CA PRO A 939 27.54 28.23 1.19
C PRO A 939 26.98 27.22 2.21
N SER A 940 26.04 27.66 3.04
CA SER A 940 25.18 26.81 3.87
C SER A 940 23.81 27.47 4.07
N ALA A 941 22.73 26.70 4.02
CA ALA A 941 21.38 27.25 3.95
C ALA A 941 20.74 27.52 5.33
N ILE A 942 20.02 28.64 5.43
CA ILE A 942 19.08 28.97 6.51
C ILE A 942 17.66 29.02 5.94
N TYR A 943 16.70 28.66 6.78
CA TYR A 943 15.28 28.63 6.46
C TYR A 943 14.65 30.02 6.56
N LEU A 944 14.13 30.55 5.45
CA LEU A 944 13.28 31.75 5.42
C LEU A 944 11.96 31.43 4.72
N SER A 945 11.01 30.94 5.53
CA SER A 945 9.69 30.40 5.11
C SER A 945 9.81 29.24 4.11
N LYS A 946 8.98 29.18 3.06
CA LYS A 946 8.99 28.10 2.05
C LYS A 946 10.25 28.09 1.16
N CYS A 947 11.24 28.95 1.41
CA CYS A 947 12.43 29.11 0.58
C CYS A 947 13.75 28.98 1.38
N TRP A 948 14.76 28.43 0.71
CA TRP A 948 16.13 28.30 1.24
C TRP A 948 16.96 29.55 0.92
N VAL A 949 17.60 30.18 1.93
CA VAL A 949 18.47 31.34 1.73
C VAL A 949 19.85 31.06 2.33
N TYR A 950 20.91 31.21 1.54
CA TYR A 950 22.28 30.84 1.94
C TYR A 950 22.91 31.91 2.82
N LEU A 951 22.92 31.70 4.16
CA LEU A 951 23.42 32.66 5.14
C LEU A 951 24.12 31.95 6.32
N GLN A 952 25.18 32.56 6.84
CA GLN A 952 25.41 32.59 8.29
C GLN A 952 26.25 33.81 8.68
N THR A 953 26.28 34.12 9.97
CA THR A 953 26.98 35.27 10.58
C THR A 953 28.51 35.22 10.44
N PRO A 954 29.21 36.38 10.43
CA PRO A 954 28.69 37.73 10.62
C PRO A 954 28.07 38.33 9.34
N LEU A 955 26.82 38.78 9.45
CA LEU A 955 26.11 39.53 8.42
C LEU A 955 26.66 40.95 8.34
N PHE A 956 26.98 41.44 7.14
CA PHE A 956 27.26 42.85 6.90
C PHE A 956 26.34 43.43 5.82
N PHE A 957 25.43 44.30 6.29
CA PHE A 957 24.52 45.17 5.55
C PHE A 957 23.31 44.52 4.84
N GLY A 958 22.11 44.94 5.26
CA GLY A 958 20.89 44.81 4.49
C GLY A 958 20.39 46.20 4.07
N PHE A 959 20.55 46.54 2.80
CA PHE A 959 19.92 47.72 2.21
C PHE A 959 18.57 47.32 1.61
N GLY A 960 17.51 48.04 2.01
CA GLY A 960 16.17 47.90 1.44
C GLY A 960 15.91 48.99 0.41
N GLY A 961 15.74 48.60 -0.86
CA GLY A 961 15.37 49.51 -1.95
C GLY A 961 14.08 49.08 -2.63
N THR A 962 13.38 50.01 -3.28
CA THR A 962 12.25 49.70 -4.18
C THR A 962 12.75 49.68 -5.61
N THR A 963 12.43 48.63 -6.37
CA THR A 963 12.70 48.58 -7.82
C THR A 963 12.08 49.79 -8.52
N ASP A 964 12.73 50.31 -9.56
CA ASP A 964 12.08 51.21 -10.50
C ASP A 964 10.91 50.51 -11.23
N GLY A 965 10.10 51.30 -11.95
CA GLY A 965 8.89 50.82 -12.60
C GLY A 965 9.10 49.80 -13.73
N ALA A 966 10.35 49.50 -14.10
CA ALA A 966 10.69 48.45 -15.06
C ALA A 966 11.07 47.11 -14.38
N GLY A 967 11.04 47.05 -13.04
CA GLY A 967 11.45 45.86 -12.29
C GLY A 967 12.96 45.75 -12.08
N VAL A 968 13.69 46.88 -12.15
CA VAL A 968 15.14 46.93 -11.91
C VAL A 968 15.44 47.61 -10.57
N LEU A 969 16.34 47.05 -9.77
CA LEU A 969 16.92 47.73 -8.60
C LEU A 969 18.44 47.74 -8.69
N GLY A 970 19.04 48.93 -8.77
CA GLY A 970 20.48 49.12 -8.68
C GLY A 970 20.92 49.53 -7.27
N ALA A 971 21.90 48.83 -6.69
CA ALA A 971 22.54 49.20 -5.43
C ALA A 971 24.07 49.30 -5.56
N THR A 972 24.65 50.33 -4.94
CA THR A 972 26.11 50.53 -4.86
C THR A 972 26.60 50.11 -3.48
N LEU A 973 27.56 49.20 -3.43
CA LEU A 973 28.04 48.60 -2.18
C LEU A 973 29.48 49.04 -1.85
N PRO A 974 29.72 49.72 -0.72
CA PRO A 974 31.08 50.00 -0.26
C PRO A 974 31.70 48.71 0.31
N ILE A 975 32.79 48.23 -0.30
CA ILE A 975 33.53 47.08 0.22
C ILE A 975 34.37 47.54 1.42
N PRO A 976 34.20 46.95 2.62
CA PRO A 976 35.04 47.29 3.77
C PRO A 976 36.52 47.05 3.47
N ASN A 977 37.38 48.00 3.87
CA ASN A 977 38.83 47.83 3.79
C ASN A 977 39.34 46.97 4.97
N ASP A 978 38.77 45.79 5.14
CA ASP A 978 39.09 44.83 6.19
C ASP A 978 40.08 43.77 5.66
N PRO A 979 41.30 43.68 6.24
CA PRO A 979 42.29 42.68 5.83
C PRO A 979 41.84 41.22 5.97
N LEU A 980 40.84 40.92 6.82
CA LEU A 980 40.33 39.55 7.03
C LEU A 980 39.49 39.04 5.84
N LEU A 981 39.06 39.92 4.93
CA LEU A 981 38.29 39.54 3.75
C LEU A 981 39.16 39.32 2.50
N LEU A 982 40.48 39.53 2.56
CA LEU A 982 41.37 39.28 1.41
C LEU A 982 41.35 37.80 0.99
N GLY A 983 41.00 37.54 -0.27
CA GLY A 983 40.92 36.19 -0.83
C GLY A 983 39.67 35.41 -0.40
N ALA A 984 38.77 36.00 0.40
CA ALA A 984 37.52 35.37 0.78
C ALA A 984 36.58 35.23 -0.43
N GLN A 985 35.79 34.14 -0.44
CA GLN A 985 34.61 34.02 -1.30
C GLN A 985 33.43 34.60 -0.53
N VAL A 986 32.87 35.71 -1.02
CA VAL A 986 31.61 36.27 -0.52
C VAL A 986 30.52 35.86 -1.50
N PHE A 987 29.33 35.56 -1.01
CA PHE A 987 28.16 35.18 -1.81
C PHE A 987 27.07 36.22 -1.55
N GLY A 988 26.54 36.79 -2.64
CA GLY A 988 25.49 37.80 -2.61
C GLY A 988 24.18 37.28 -3.18
N GLN A 989 23.06 37.53 -2.49
CA GLN A 989 21.72 37.14 -2.92
C GLN A 989 20.71 38.26 -2.61
N PHE A 990 19.80 38.56 -3.53
CA PHE A 990 18.65 39.43 -3.25
C PHE A 990 17.42 38.58 -2.93
N ALA A 991 16.62 39.05 -1.98
CA ALA A 991 15.23 38.66 -1.82
C ALA A 991 14.33 39.83 -2.23
N VAL A 992 13.42 39.60 -3.18
CA VAL A 992 12.34 40.53 -3.54
C VAL A 992 11.11 40.11 -2.74
N ILE A 993 10.55 41.01 -1.93
CA ILE A 993 9.52 40.69 -0.94
C ILE A 993 8.19 41.32 -1.38
N ASP A 994 7.15 40.51 -1.58
CA ASP A 994 5.80 41.04 -1.82
C ASP A 994 5.16 41.50 -0.50
N ARG A 995 4.38 42.60 -0.54
CA ARG A 995 3.86 43.28 0.67
C ARG A 995 2.36 43.57 0.59
N PRO A 996 1.54 42.74 1.26
CA PRO A 996 0.17 43.12 1.57
C PRO A 996 0.05 44.09 2.76
N ASN A 997 0.74 43.83 3.90
CA ASN A 997 0.45 44.48 5.19
C ASN A 997 1.66 44.77 6.12
N GLY A 998 2.84 45.05 5.57
CA GLY A 998 3.91 45.76 6.30
C GLY A 998 4.73 45.02 7.38
N ALA A 999 4.40 43.76 7.72
CA ALA A 999 5.28 42.89 8.52
C ALA A 999 6.26 42.10 7.62
N TRP A 1000 7.40 41.68 8.18
CA TRP A 1000 8.57 41.14 7.46
C TRP A 1000 8.44 39.67 6.97
N PHE A 1001 7.22 39.22 6.63
CA PHE A 1001 6.89 37.80 6.43
C PHE A 1001 5.91 37.55 5.25
N GLY A 1002 6.08 38.26 4.14
CA GLY A 1002 5.39 37.98 2.87
C GLY A 1002 6.16 36.99 1.98
N ASP A 1003 5.58 36.63 0.84
CA ASP A 1003 6.24 35.79 -0.17
C ASP A 1003 7.51 36.46 -0.69
N ALA A 1004 8.56 35.65 -0.91
CA ALA A 1004 9.89 36.13 -1.24
C ALA A 1004 10.47 35.36 -2.43
N ALA A 1005 10.74 36.08 -3.52
CA ALA A 1005 11.48 35.53 -4.65
C ALA A 1005 12.99 35.78 -4.44
N LEU A 1006 13.80 34.77 -4.77
CA LEU A 1006 15.25 34.81 -4.63
C LEU A 1006 15.92 34.84 -5.99
N THR A 1007 17.08 35.50 -6.04
CA THR A 1007 18.01 35.42 -7.16
C THR A 1007 18.96 34.22 -7.00
N ASP A 1008 19.69 33.88 -8.06
CA ASP A 1008 20.92 33.11 -7.93
C ASP A 1008 21.91 33.77 -6.94
N ALA A 1009 22.73 32.97 -6.27
CA ALA A 1009 23.78 33.44 -5.38
C ALA A 1009 25.06 33.76 -6.17
N VAL A 1010 25.43 35.05 -6.26
CA VAL A 1010 26.62 35.49 -7.01
C VAL A 1010 27.86 35.49 -6.13
N ARG A 1011 28.90 34.77 -6.57
CA ARG A 1011 30.21 34.73 -5.93
C ARG A 1011 31.02 35.99 -6.23
N ILE A 1012 31.20 36.82 -5.22
CA ILE A 1012 32.08 37.98 -5.14
C ILE A 1012 33.43 37.52 -4.56
N VAL A 1013 34.52 37.68 -5.32
CA VAL A 1013 35.89 37.42 -4.82
C VAL A 1013 36.54 38.73 -4.42
N VAL A 1014 37.06 38.81 -3.19
CA VAL A 1014 37.59 40.04 -2.61
C VAL A 1014 39.12 40.05 -2.69
N GLY A 1015 39.67 40.44 -3.85
CA GLY A 1015 41.12 40.42 -4.10
C GLY A 1015 41.50 40.59 -5.58
N GLN A 1016 42.74 40.24 -5.93
CA GLN A 1016 43.16 39.93 -7.31
C GLN A 1016 42.97 38.45 -7.60
#